data_AF-A0A6C0ASW5-F1
#
_entry.id   AF-A0A6C0ASW5-F1
#
_cell.length_a   1.000
_cell.length_b   1.000
_cell.length_c   1.000
_cell.angle_alpha   90.00
_cell.angle_beta   90.00
_cell.angle_gamma   90.00
#
_symmetry.space_group_name_H-M   'P 1'
#
loop_
_entity.id
_entity.type
_entity.pdbx_description
1 polymer ?
#
loop_
_entity_poly.entity_id
_entity_poly.type
_entity_poly.pdbx_seq_one_letter_code
_entity_poly.pdbx_strand_id
1 'polypeptide(L)'
;SQELSQQESEQGMAPLQEPSQEQSQEQSQELSQQESEQGMAPLQEPSQEQSQEQSQELSQESSQRSPPLKPEQKGGTRANKLFADKLKRLEPNLILTRKEGQYDTYSRACPVNLNRQPVILTDEEKRKIDETHKDAYGYAIRYGSDPTKKNWYICPRFWCMKTNMPLTEEEVKDGVCADDMHEFTSKTHKNANGEYVQHNPGFLPKDKHPTSCLPCCFKKAWGQQQLQGRRDQCNIGPEDISKPSTAEETGSTMVNELDSDEKEVSGKQPTKNANAQQNDNPNFYIMSFDTFPIRKDRWGFLPPSLQLFLQIDYSSVITKKNAALIKPNKDVFLRYGVEQNQHQSFIGAIADIFGSLIKNRQQTNAIPTIQEMRSIIAESITLDNYLMLHNGSLVSVFQPKKTRIEPDILTKHMQSKFYQSLNKTVEAQMDFYEDTVASFENFLAFLRDDDSWIDHTYLWDIITTPNPKLFPYGLNLVIIEVAENDITDNVQLICPTNSYSDNLYDERKETLILMKRDEYYEPIYLYTVKSDEDIEGGTREMTSIKTFSNQMKQARTVLNNIKQTTQRYCNVKPSMPNVYTYKKNISAIELLRILKSNEYTIRNQCLNYRGKVIGINIIINKKSVFLPCFPSTIINDIPISYMDDIQWNGYEWTRNILRKISSHTKHAILCKPMLKVVEDQLIIGILTETNQFIQIDPPIANDIEDGIPEYVSNSLSDNGYFEADKAMAISRQPDLTRTTTIKNIILESQFYMAFRSILRVILNDIKYREVRVYLINLLNNKAIFYKDKLNKIQFILKFLMNQQVAFEELEPELLNELDEISSCSINNKCQDKKYCIMKDDICTLIIPRTNLVSGEENETLYYVRLADEILRYKRIRLFLLEPKKYLNISNTDYKISDSELIILQSILEGDYLDNLIPFQSNPYVKQINYDLANPTLTQRYDLNITLQQQQTINEQYTNMDSFIAECIKTRLPAIVGNADSYWRRVFPSTAKETVFNNSPMCTFYICMSIVQQHLKTTISVQTIKSALWKKYSEYLVRHKEKILNILALQGKKEMVLAVKRSQITLEDLIMSSEYFLSDLDLWMLASLFHLPIMLFSAKPLKNLMLSVNWLILGGNRNGDLYHCVRSPPVYTGLPEYHLVEPAVYMRDLKGFDSMINNVDYVENNLSLDSYLETHNPV
;
A
#
# COMPACT_ATOMS: atom_id res chain seq x y z
N SER A 1 -31.51 -66.89 3.27
CA SER A 1 -32.37 -67.88 3.95
C SER A 1 -33.06 -67.21 5.12
N GLN A 2 -34.29 -67.64 5.43
CA GLN A 2 -35.15 -67.21 6.54
C GLN A 2 -34.62 -67.72 7.91
N GLU A 3 -35.13 -67.37 9.11
CA GLU A 3 -36.25 -66.50 9.58
C GLU A 3 -35.89 -65.94 11.01
N LEU A 4 -36.72 -65.56 12.02
CA LEU A 4 -38.16 -65.64 12.34
C LEU A 4 -38.53 -64.63 13.48
N SER A 5 -39.82 -64.27 13.61
CA SER A 5 -40.53 -63.79 14.84
C SER A 5 -40.13 -62.45 15.50
N GLN A 6 -41.01 -61.66 16.16
CA GLN A 6 -42.49 -61.69 16.32
C GLN A 6 -43.03 -60.31 16.82
N GLN A 7 -44.29 -59.97 16.45
CA GLN A 7 -45.27 -59.06 17.13
C GLN A 7 -44.85 -57.60 17.47
N GLU A 8 -45.66 -56.53 17.39
CA GLU A 8 -47.11 -56.28 17.08
C GLU A 8 -47.26 -54.75 16.72
N SER A 9 -48.40 -54.10 16.39
CA SER A 9 -49.83 -54.47 16.37
C SER A 9 -50.65 -53.88 15.18
N GLU A 10 -51.49 -52.85 15.41
CA GLU A 10 -52.77 -52.55 14.72
C GLU A 10 -53.21 -51.08 14.92
N GLN A 11 -54.12 -50.43 14.17
CA GLN A 11 -54.76 -50.62 12.85
C GLN A 11 -55.47 -49.30 12.41
N GLY A 12 -55.99 -49.20 11.17
CA GLY A 12 -57.03 -48.23 10.75
C GLY A 12 -56.82 -47.52 9.41
N MET A 13 -57.89 -47.32 8.60
CA MET A 13 -57.84 -46.78 7.22
C MET A 13 -58.80 -45.60 6.96
N ALA A 14 -58.44 -44.79 5.95
CA ALA A 14 -59.14 -43.77 5.12
C ALA A 14 -60.71 -43.69 5.15
N PRO A 15 -61.37 -42.55 4.78
CA PRO A 15 -60.98 -41.66 3.66
C PRO A 15 -61.41 -40.14 3.68
N LEU A 16 -61.11 -39.44 2.57
CA LEU A 16 -61.78 -38.27 1.95
C LEU A 16 -61.87 -36.88 2.65
N GLN A 17 -61.45 -35.82 1.93
CA GLN A 17 -62.33 -34.70 1.55
C GLN A 17 -61.80 -33.79 0.42
N GLU A 18 -62.22 -34.09 -0.82
CA GLU A 18 -62.78 -33.11 -1.77
C GLU A 18 -64.33 -33.09 -1.53
N PRO A 19 -65.19 -32.16 -2.06
CA PRO A 19 -65.06 -31.43 -3.35
C PRO A 19 -65.66 -29.99 -3.43
N SER A 20 -65.48 -29.32 -4.58
CA SER A 20 -66.55 -28.68 -5.41
C SER A 20 -65.91 -27.71 -6.45
N GLN A 21 -65.71 -28.05 -7.74
CA GLN A 21 -66.65 -28.19 -8.87
C GLN A 21 -67.14 -26.87 -9.55
N GLU A 22 -67.10 -26.88 -10.89
CA GLU A 22 -67.88 -26.08 -11.87
C GLU A 22 -67.39 -24.72 -12.43
N GLN A 23 -66.89 -24.82 -13.68
CA GLN A 23 -67.37 -24.16 -14.91
C GLN A 23 -66.81 -22.80 -15.41
N SER A 24 -66.82 -22.71 -16.76
CA SER A 24 -66.63 -21.55 -17.65
C SER A 24 -65.24 -20.88 -17.71
N GLN A 25 -64.86 -20.20 -18.82
CA GLN A 25 -64.88 -20.57 -20.25
C GLN A 25 -64.02 -19.53 -21.02
N GLU A 26 -63.63 -19.85 -22.26
CA GLU A 26 -63.12 -18.92 -23.31
C GLU A 26 -61.87 -18.07 -22.94
N GLN A 27 -60.71 -18.26 -23.56
CA GLN A 27 -60.39 -17.99 -24.98
C GLN A 27 -60.83 -16.61 -25.49
N SER A 28 -59.88 -15.68 -25.53
CA SER A 28 -59.78 -14.70 -26.62
C SER A 28 -58.30 -14.41 -26.85
N GLN A 29 -57.81 -14.71 -28.05
CA GLN A 29 -56.55 -14.15 -28.54
C GLN A 29 -56.86 -12.78 -29.15
N GLU A 30 -56.02 -11.79 -28.92
CA GLU A 30 -55.86 -10.73 -29.91
C GLU A 30 -54.41 -10.23 -29.91
N LEU A 31 -53.83 -10.10 -31.10
CA LEU A 31 -52.52 -9.47 -31.29
C LEU A 31 -52.72 -7.97 -31.40
N SER A 32 -51.96 -7.20 -30.63
CA SER A 32 -51.64 -5.81 -30.97
C SER A 32 -50.14 -5.59 -30.84
N GLN A 33 -49.49 -5.26 -31.95
CA GLN A 33 -48.10 -4.84 -31.96
C GLN A 33 -47.98 -3.50 -31.21
N GLN A 34 -46.97 -3.37 -30.34
CA GLN A 34 -46.44 -2.03 -30.03
C GLN A 34 -44.95 -2.08 -29.66
N GLU A 35 -44.19 -1.66 -30.66
CA GLU A 35 -42.96 -0.88 -30.67
C GLU A 35 -42.16 -0.65 -29.36
N SER A 36 -40.85 -0.67 -29.53
CA SER A 36 -39.82 -0.35 -28.54
C SER A 36 -39.91 1.07 -27.97
N GLU A 37 -39.82 1.19 -26.65
CA GLU A 37 -39.12 2.31 -26.01
C GLU A 37 -38.00 1.78 -25.10
N GLN A 38 -36.83 2.39 -25.19
CA GLN A 38 -35.68 2.06 -24.36
C GLN A 38 -35.66 2.91 -23.08
N GLY A 39 -35.22 2.31 -21.97
CA GLY A 39 -34.49 3.02 -20.92
C GLY A 39 -35.26 3.99 -20.02
N MET A 40 -35.68 3.50 -18.85
CA MET A 40 -35.71 4.32 -17.64
C MET A 40 -35.28 3.46 -16.43
N ALA A 41 -34.10 3.75 -15.88
CA ALA A 41 -33.68 3.16 -14.60
C ALA A 41 -34.49 3.80 -13.45
N PRO A 42 -35.05 3.01 -12.51
CA PRO A 42 -35.76 3.57 -11.36
C PRO A 42 -34.78 4.27 -10.41
N LEU A 43 -35.01 5.56 -10.14
CA LEU A 43 -34.44 6.23 -8.97
C LEU A 43 -35.14 5.68 -7.72
N GLN A 44 -34.50 4.76 -7.02
CA GLN A 44 -34.94 4.34 -5.69
C GLN A 44 -34.50 5.36 -4.64
N GLU A 45 -35.47 5.96 -3.97
CA GLU A 45 -35.25 6.67 -2.71
C GLU A 45 -34.82 5.63 -1.64
N PRO A 46 -33.88 5.95 -0.73
CA PRO A 46 -33.43 5.00 0.29
C PRO A 46 -34.55 4.72 1.29
N SER A 47 -35.13 3.52 1.22
CA SER A 47 -36.14 3.02 2.14
C SER A 47 -35.58 2.87 3.55
N GLN A 48 -36.22 3.52 4.54
CA GLN A 48 -35.90 3.33 5.95
C GLN A 48 -36.38 1.95 6.43
N GLU A 49 -35.48 0.97 6.52
CA GLU A 49 -35.75 -0.27 7.24
C GLU A 49 -35.55 -0.08 8.75
N GLN A 50 -36.56 -0.47 9.53
CA GLN A 50 -36.52 -0.43 10.99
C GLN A 50 -35.97 -1.76 11.53
N SER A 51 -34.68 -1.82 11.83
CA SER A 51 -34.12 -2.92 12.63
C SER A 51 -34.42 -2.72 14.12
N GLN A 52 -35.17 -3.65 14.70
CA GLN A 52 -35.42 -3.70 16.15
C GLN A 52 -34.30 -4.47 16.86
N GLU A 53 -33.36 -3.76 17.49
CA GLU A 53 -32.44 -4.37 18.46
C GLU A 53 -32.91 -4.10 19.90
N GLN A 54 -32.91 -5.15 20.71
CA GLN A 54 -33.38 -5.11 22.11
C GLN A 54 -32.28 -4.58 23.02
N SER A 55 -32.38 -3.32 23.44
CA SER A 55 -31.55 -2.75 24.50
C SER A 55 -32.02 -3.26 25.87
N GLN A 56 -31.19 -4.06 26.54
CA GLN A 56 -31.36 -4.35 27.96
C GLN A 56 -30.85 -3.16 28.78
N GLU A 57 -31.77 -2.44 29.42
CA GLU A 57 -31.43 -1.34 30.32
C GLU A 57 -30.73 -1.86 31.58
N LEU A 58 -29.42 -1.58 31.72
CA LEU A 58 -28.76 -1.60 33.02
C LEU A 58 -28.62 -0.17 33.54
N SER A 59 -29.51 0.21 34.45
CA SER A 59 -29.53 1.54 35.05
C SER A 59 -28.29 1.82 35.91
N GLN A 60 -27.52 2.85 35.58
CA GLN A 60 -26.63 3.53 36.54
C GLN A 60 -26.82 5.05 36.44
N GLU A 61 -26.85 5.71 37.59
CA GLU A 61 -27.34 7.08 37.74
C GLU A 61 -26.32 8.12 37.27
N SER A 62 -26.78 9.11 36.50
CA SER A 62 -25.98 10.21 35.96
C SER A 62 -25.63 11.24 37.04
N SER A 63 -24.67 10.88 37.89
CA SER A 63 -24.06 11.78 38.89
C SER A 63 -23.43 13.01 38.22
N GLN A 64 -24.17 14.12 38.17
CA GLN A 64 -23.69 15.41 37.67
C GLN A 64 -22.50 15.91 38.49
N ARG A 65 -21.28 15.70 37.99
CA ARG A 65 -20.09 16.34 38.55
C ARG A 65 -19.94 17.75 37.98
N SER A 66 -20.12 18.72 38.86
CA SER A 66 -19.86 20.14 38.59
C SER A 66 -18.42 20.36 38.10
N PRO A 67 -18.14 21.45 37.35
CA PRO A 67 -16.78 21.81 36.98
C PRO A 67 -15.87 21.92 38.23
N PRO A 68 -14.59 21.51 38.17
CA PRO A 68 -13.69 21.67 39.30
C PRO A 68 -13.61 23.13 39.76
N LEU A 69 -13.76 23.34 41.07
CA LEU A 69 -13.62 24.65 41.70
C LEU A 69 -12.26 25.26 41.33
N LYS A 70 -12.28 26.52 40.88
CA LYS A 70 -11.07 27.26 40.51
C LYS A 70 -10.12 27.34 41.71
N PRO A 71 -8.84 26.93 41.57
CA PRO A 71 -7.80 27.40 42.48
C PRO A 71 -7.68 28.92 42.39
N GLU A 72 -7.36 29.57 43.51
CA GLU A 72 -7.25 31.03 43.56
C GLU A 72 -6.21 31.57 42.56
N GLN A 73 -6.62 32.51 41.72
CA GLN A 73 -5.78 33.06 40.66
C GLN A 73 -4.74 34.04 41.21
N LYS A 74 -3.57 33.53 41.59
CA LYS A 74 -2.36 34.36 41.75
C LYS A 74 -1.96 34.95 40.38
N GLY A 75 -1.72 36.26 40.33
CA GLY A 75 -1.78 37.07 39.09
C GLY A 75 -0.83 36.72 37.93
N GLY A 76 0.14 35.83 38.12
CA GLY A 76 1.17 35.51 37.12
C GLY A 76 0.65 35.01 35.75
N THR A 77 -0.53 34.38 35.70
CA THR A 77 -1.11 33.86 34.45
C THR A 77 -1.51 34.96 33.46
N ARG A 78 -1.87 36.16 33.95
CA ARG A 78 -2.29 37.30 33.12
C ARG A 78 -1.09 37.94 32.40
N ALA A 79 0.03 38.09 33.11
CA ALA A 79 1.25 38.70 32.57
C ALA A 79 1.88 37.85 31.46
N ASN A 80 2.08 36.55 31.71
CA ASN A 80 2.67 35.64 30.71
C ASN A 80 1.86 35.56 29.41
N LYS A 81 0.53 35.70 29.48
CA LYS A 81 -0.30 35.81 28.27
C LYS A 81 -0.04 37.12 27.51
N LEU A 82 0.06 38.26 28.21
CA LEU A 82 0.29 39.56 27.57
C LEU A 82 1.59 39.57 26.75
N PHE A 83 2.70 39.08 27.32
CA PHE A 83 3.99 39.04 26.61
C PHE A 83 3.96 38.08 25.41
N ALA A 84 3.39 36.88 25.57
CA ALA A 84 3.25 35.91 24.49
C ALA A 84 2.36 36.41 23.34
N ASP A 85 1.27 37.11 23.63
CA ASP A 85 0.40 37.67 22.60
C ASP A 85 1.01 38.94 21.96
N LYS A 86 1.82 39.73 22.69
CA LYS A 86 2.62 40.82 22.12
C LYS A 86 3.68 40.32 21.14
N LEU A 87 4.38 39.22 21.48
CA LEU A 87 5.35 38.54 20.60
C LEU A 87 4.71 38.12 19.27
N LYS A 88 3.60 37.34 19.33
CA LYS A 88 2.86 36.91 18.12
C LYS A 88 2.40 38.08 17.24
N ARG A 89 1.98 39.20 17.85
CA ARG A 89 1.44 40.36 17.13
C ARG A 89 2.51 41.16 16.39
N LEU A 90 3.73 41.24 16.92
CA LEU A 90 4.81 41.99 16.30
C LEU A 90 5.60 41.14 15.28
N GLU A 91 5.79 39.85 15.58
CA GLU A 91 6.66 38.92 14.85
C GLU A 91 5.95 37.58 14.58
N PRO A 92 4.82 37.55 13.84
CA PRO A 92 4.05 36.32 13.62
C PRO A 92 4.89 35.21 12.95
N ASN A 93 5.77 35.59 12.02
CA ASN A 93 6.64 34.67 11.28
C ASN A 93 7.77 34.08 12.15
N LEU A 94 8.03 34.61 13.34
CA LEU A 94 9.06 34.15 14.28
C LEU A 94 8.46 33.27 15.41
N ILE A 95 7.16 33.40 15.66
CA ILE A 95 6.49 32.87 16.85
C ILE A 95 5.49 31.79 16.42
N LEU A 96 6.02 30.67 15.90
CA LEU A 96 5.23 29.53 15.44
C LEU A 96 4.21 29.08 16.49
N THR A 97 2.92 29.14 16.11
CA THR A 97 1.77 28.85 16.97
C THR A 97 1.28 27.39 16.88
N ARG A 98 1.66 26.69 15.81
CA ARG A 98 1.47 25.24 15.58
C ARG A 98 2.83 24.58 15.31
N LYS A 99 2.89 23.24 15.34
CA LYS A 99 4.08 22.49 14.86
C LYS A 99 4.12 22.59 13.33
N GLU A 100 5.31 22.73 12.76
CA GLU A 100 5.52 22.82 11.31
C GLU A 100 6.66 21.87 10.92
N GLY A 101 6.32 20.73 10.28
CA GLY A 101 7.27 19.65 10.03
C GLY A 101 8.02 19.20 11.30
N GLN A 102 9.35 19.38 11.29
CA GLN A 102 10.23 19.09 12.44
C GLN A 102 10.32 20.21 13.50
N TYR A 103 9.68 21.36 13.30
CA TYR A 103 9.83 22.54 14.15
C TYR A 103 8.74 22.65 15.23
N ASP A 104 9.18 22.73 16.49
CA ASP A 104 8.33 22.96 17.67
C ASP A 104 7.77 24.40 17.71
N THR A 105 6.56 24.54 18.25
CA THR A 105 6.00 25.85 18.63
C THR A 105 6.96 26.65 19.50
N TYR A 106 6.98 27.98 19.37
CA TYR A 106 7.89 28.86 20.12
C TYR A 106 7.79 28.69 21.65
N SER A 107 6.60 28.39 22.19
CA SER A 107 6.36 28.14 23.61
C SER A 107 6.99 26.85 24.16
N ARG A 108 7.32 25.88 23.29
CA ARG A 108 8.12 24.69 23.62
C ARG A 108 9.62 24.94 23.43
N ALA A 109 10.00 25.60 22.34
CA ALA A 109 11.40 25.92 22.04
C ALA A 109 12.03 26.88 23.07
N CYS A 110 11.26 27.87 23.52
CA CYS A 110 11.63 28.82 24.56
C CYS A 110 10.56 28.82 25.68
N PRO A 111 10.72 27.98 26.74
CA PRO A 111 9.64 27.69 27.69
C PRO A 111 9.18 28.86 28.57
N VAL A 112 7.87 29.13 28.54
CA VAL A 112 7.18 30.15 29.37
C VAL A 112 7.29 29.81 30.86
N ASN A 113 7.09 28.54 31.23
CA ASN A 113 7.09 28.08 32.64
C ASN A 113 8.46 28.18 33.33
N LEU A 114 9.55 28.38 32.57
CA LEU A 114 10.88 28.65 33.10
C LEU A 114 11.21 30.16 33.11
N ASN A 115 10.26 31.02 32.71
CA ASN A 115 10.42 32.46 32.46
C ASN A 115 11.58 32.77 31.50
N ARG A 116 11.68 32.00 30.40
CA ARG A 116 12.76 32.15 29.41
C ARG A 116 12.40 33.01 28.20
N GLN A 117 11.15 33.45 28.03
CA GLN A 117 10.78 34.29 26.90
C GLN A 117 11.15 35.76 27.18
N PRO A 118 11.82 36.45 26.24
CA PRO A 118 12.16 37.86 26.38
C PRO A 118 10.92 38.74 26.23
N VAL A 119 10.94 39.92 26.87
CA VAL A 119 9.97 40.98 26.57
C VAL A 119 10.42 41.69 25.29
N ILE A 120 9.51 41.71 24.31
CA ILE A 120 9.67 42.42 23.04
C ILE A 120 9.22 43.88 23.18
N LEU A 121 9.97 44.82 22.59
CA LEU A 121 9.74 46.26 22.63
C LEU A 121 9.89 46.88 21.23
N THR A 122 9.08 47.89 20.91
CA THR A 122 9.35 48.78 19.76
C THR A 122 10.50 49.74 20.08
N ASP A 123 11.05 50.41 19.07
CA ASP A 123 12.07 51.46 19.29
C ASP A 123 11.57 52.61 20.19
N GLU A 124 10.28 52.95 20.12
CA GLU A 124 9.68 53.99 20.99
C GLU A 124 9.54 53.53 22.44
N GLU A 125 9.06 52.30 22.67
CA GLU A 125 9.02 51.70 24.02
C GLU A 125 10.43 51.59 24.61
N LYS A 126 11.41 51.16 23.78
CA LYS A 126 12.82 51.04 24.15
C LYS A 126 13.41 52.38 24.57
N ARG A 127 13.24 53.43 23.75
CA ARG A 127 13.71 54.80 24.09
C ARG A 127 13.11 55.29 25.40
N LYS A 128 11.79 55.13 25.59
CA LYS A 128 11.10 55.58 26.81
C LYS A 128 11.60 54.85 28.06
N ILE A 129 11.96 53.57 27.93
CA ILE A 129 12.55 52.76 29.01
C ILE A 129 14.01 53.17 29.26
N ASP A 130 14.83 53.41 28.23
CA ASP A 130 16.20 53.91 28.37
C ASP A 130 16.27 55.30 29.04
N GLU A 131 15.26 56.15 28.82
CA GLU A 131 15.17 57.49 29.42
C GLU A 131 14.76 57.49 30.90
N THR A 132 14.27 56.37 31.45
CA THR A 132 13.62 56.35 32.78
C THR A 132 13.97 55.17 33.69
N HIS A 133 14.18 53.97 33.15
CA HIS A 133 14.41 52.72 33.89
C HIS A 133 15.54 51.90 33.26
N LYS A 134 16.62 52.57 32.79
CA LYS A 134 17.71 51.97 32.00
C LYS A 134 18.37 50.76 32.66
N ASP A 135 18.54 50.82 33.98
CA ASP A 135 19.25 49.82 34.78
C ASP A 135 18.33 48.70 35.33
N ALA A 136 17.02 48.77 35.04
CA ALA A 136 16.06 47.73 35.38
C ALA A 136 16.18 46.45 34.50
N TYR A 137 17.07 46.45 33.52
CA TYR A 137 17.39 45.29 32.68
C TYR A 137 18.86 45.31 32.23
N GLY A 138 19.41 44.15 31.85
CA GLY A 138 20.80 44.02 31.40
C GLY A 138 21.05 44.45 29.95
N TYR A 139 21.40 43.49 29.09
CA TYR A 139 21.57 43.71 27.66
C TYR A 139 20.23 43.68 26.90
N ALA A 140 20.15 44.40 25.78
CA ALA A 140 19.11 44.22 24.76
C ALA A 140 19.71 43.83 23.41
N ILE A 141 18.97 43.04 22.62
CA ILE A 141 19.28 42.74 21.21
C ILE A 141 18.15 43.27 20.34
N ARG A 142 18.48 43.92 19.22
CA ARG A 142 17.54 44.31 18.15
C ARG A 142 17.55 43.24 17.07
N TYR A 143 16.40 42.67 16.72
CA TYR A 143 16.27 41.61 15.73
C TYR A 143 14.85 41.56 15.16
N GLY A 144 14.66 40.97 13.99
CA GLY A 144 13.33 40.69 13.45
C GLY A 144 13.37 39.57 12.41
N SER A 145 12.22 38.98 12.15
CA SER A 145 12.04 38.03 11.03
C SER A 145 12.13 38.72 9.66
N ASP A 146 11.83 40.02 9.60
CA ASP A 146 12.03 40.92 8.47
C ASP A 146 13.21 41.87 8.78
N PRO A 147 14.28 41.91 7.96
CA PRO A 147 15.42 42.81 8.16
C PRO A 147 15.06 44.31 8.21
N THR A 148 13.96 44.71 7.58
CA THR A 148 13.49 46.10 7.56
C THR A 148 12.68 46.50 8.81
N LYS A 149 12.23 45.51 9.60
CA LYS A 149 11.30 45.69 10.71
C LYS A 149 11.77 44.94 11.97
N LYS A 150 12.93 45.32 12.50
CA LYS A 150 13.48 44.78 13.75
C LYS A 150 12.76 45.34 14.99
N ASN A 151 12.66 44.53 16.04
CA ASN A 151 12.20 44.89 17.38
C ASN A 151 13.30 44.64 18.43
N TRP A 152 13.21 45.22 19.62
CA TRP A 152 14.15 44.98 20.73
C TRP A 152 13.68 43.85 21.65
N TYR A 153 14.62 43.05 22.14
CA TYR A 153 14.39 41.96 23.09
C TYR A 153 15.21 42.16 24.35
N ILE A 154 14.55 42.15 25.51
CA ILE A 154 15.16 42.26 26.84
C ILE A 154 14.71 41.13 27.77
N CYS A 155 15.51 40.84 28.80
CA CYS A 155 15.20 39.87 29.86
C CYS A 155 15.19 40.58 31.23
N PRO A 156 14.21 41.45 31.53
CA PRO A 156 14.14 42.16 32.81
C PRO A 156 13.84 41.20 33.96
N ARG A 157 14.15 41.59 35.21
CA ARG A 157 13.76 40.80 36.39
C ARG A 157 12.34 41.11 36.84
N PHE A 158 12.00 42.40 36.95
CA PHE A 158 10.70 42.87 37.41
C PHE A 158 10.02 43.69 36.31
N TRP A 159 8.69 43.67 36.27
CA TRP A 159 7.88 44.45 35.32
C TRP A 159 6.60 44.96 35.97
N CYS A 160 6.33 46.26 35.83
CA CYS A 160 5.08 46.86 36.27
C CYS A 160 4.00 46.72 35.20
N MET A 161 2.94 45.98 35.49
CA MET A 161 1.83 45.77 34.55
C MET A 161 0.94 47.01 34.38
N LYS A 162 0.99 47.98 35.32
CA LYS A 162 0.26 49.27 35.23
C LYS A 162 0.94 50.27 34.28
N THR A 163 2.27 50.43 34.34
CA THR A 163 3.03 51.38 33.51
C THR A 163 3.63 50.76 32.25
N ASN A 164 3.66 49.42 32.16
CA ASN A 164 4.29 48.64 31.09
C ASN A 164 5.78 48.97 30.93
N MET A 165 6.52 48.93 32.05
CA MET A 165 7.95 49.23 32.17
C MET A 165 8.65 48.22 33.10
N PRO A 166 9.96 47.98 32.92
CA PRO A 166 10.75 47.18 33.86
C PRO A 166 11.01 47.97 35.16
N LEU A 167 11.29 47.27 36.26
CA LEU A 167 11.66 47.89 37.56
C LEU A 167 13.01 47.37 38.06
N THR A 168 13.76 48.24 38.73
CA THR A 168 14.97 47.89 39.52
C THR A 168 14.60 47.16 40.81
N GLU A 169 15.58 46.58 41.51
CA GLU A 169 15.34 46.00 42.84
C GLU A 169 15.09 47.06 43.93
N GLU A 170 15.52 48.31 43.70
CA GLU A 170 15.35 49.41 44.66
C GLU A 170 13.92 49.95 44.61
N GLU A 171 13.40 50.26 43.42
CA GLU A 171 12.00 50.66 43.22
C GLU A 171 10.99 49.63 43.78
N VAL A 172 11.31 48.34 43.66
CA VAL A 172 10.47 47.25 44.21
C VAL A 172 10.52 47.19 45.75
N LYS A 173 11.64 47.56 46.38
CA LYS A 173 11.74 47.70 47.85
C LYS A 173 11.00 48.94 48.35
N ASP A 174 11.02 50.02 47.57
CA ASP A 174 10.28 51.25 47.84
C ASP A 174 8.77 51.14 47.54
N GLY A 175 8.31 49.96 47.08
CA GLY A 175 6.89 49.63 46.88
C GLY A 175 6.30 50.09 45.54
N VAL A 176 7.13 50.52 44.59
CA VAL A 176 6.67 50.97 43.27
C VAL A 176 5.96 49.83 42.55
N CYS A 177 4.68 50.07 42.19
CA CYS A 177 3.83 49.13 41.46
C CYS A 177 3.53 47.79 42.18
N ALA A 178 3.63 47.73 43.52
CA ALA A 178 3.48 46.50 44.32
C ALA A 178 2.27 45.61 43.98
N ASP A 179 1.09 46.18 43.68
CA ASP A 179 -0.14 45.40 43.40
C ASP A 179 -0.12 44.61 42.07
N ASP A 180 0.66 45.07 41.10
CA ASP A 180 0.60 44.66 39.68
C ASP A 180 2.01 44.40 39.10
N MET A 181 2.95 43.99 39.95
CA MET A 181 4.29 43.60 39.54
C MET A 181 4.34 42.14 39.07
N HIS A 182 5.08 41.87 38.00
CA HIS A 182 5.50 40.53 37.58
C HIS A 182 7.01 40.34 37.80
N GLU A 183 7.43 39.27 38.48
CA GLU A 183 8.84 38.86 38.58
C GLU A 183 9.12 37.66 37.66
N PHE A 184 10.08 37.82 36.75
CA PHE A 184 10.58 36.78 35.84
C PHE A 184 11.52 35.79 36.55
N THR A 185 11.03 35.14 37.61
CA THR A 185 11.82 34.22 38.45
C THR A 185 11.44 32.76 38.22
N SER A 186 12.41 31.84 38.34
CA SER A 186 12.19 30.38 38.23
C SER A 186 13.39 29.62 38.82
N LYS A 187 13.35 28.28 38.85
CA LYS A 187 14.51 27.45 39.28
C LYS A 187 15.80 27.71 38.47
N THR A 188 15.71 28.26 37.26
CA THR A 188 16.89 28.63 36.44
C THR A 188 17.37 30.07 36.66
N HIS A 189 16.67 30.85 37.48
CA HIS A 189 17.03 32.22 37.86
C HIS A 189 17.63 32.31 39.28
N LYS A 190 17.99 31.17 39.89
CA LYS A 190 18.65 31.14 41.21
C LYS A 190 19.97 30.36 41.13
N ASN A 191 20.99 30.85 41.82
CA ASN A 191 22.27 30.14 41.99
C ASN A 191 22.18 29.12 43.15
N ALA A 192 23.30 28.47 43.49
CA ALA A 192 23.36 27.49 44.58
C ALA A 192 23.05 28.10 45.98
N ASN A 193 23.26 29.40 46.16
CA ASN A 193 22.98 30.14 47.39
C ASN A 193 21.52 30.65 47.45
N GLY A 194 20.75 30.49 46.36
CA GLY A 194 19.38 31.02 46.23
C GLY A 194 19.27 32.46 45.70
N GLU A 195 20.41 33.11 45.43
CA GLU A 195 20.51 34.49 44.92
C GLU A 195 20.08 34.56 43.45
N TYR A 196 19.52 35.70 43.02
CA TYR A 196 19.00 35.85 41.66
C TYR A 196 20.11 35.94 40.61
N VAL A 197 19.99 35.14 39.55
CA VAL A 197 20.90 35.15 38.39
C VAL A 197 20.21 35.86 37.23
N GLN A 198 20.76 37.01 36.83
CA GLN A 198 20.30 37.76 35.67
C GLN A 198 20.49 36.96 34.37
N HIS A 199 19.42 36.83 33.59
CA HIS A 199 19.49 36.23 32.24
C HIS A 199 19.76 37.30 31.18
N ASN A 200 20.44 36.89 30.11
CA ASN A 200 20.71 37.74 28.96
C ASN A 200 19.90 37.25 27.75
N PRO A 201 19.45 38.16 26.86
CA PRO A 201 18.89 37.78 25.57
C PRO A 201 19.97 37.16 24.68
N GLY A 202 19.55 36.23 23.82
CA GLY A 202 20.38 35.57 22.81
C GLY A 202 19.52 34.63 21.99
N PHE A 203 20.11 33.80 21.14
CA PHE A 203 19.36 32.91 20.25
C PHE A 203 19.43 31.44 20.64
N LEU A 204 18.41 30.69 20.27
CA LEU A 204 18.47 29.23 20.14
C LEU A 204 19.33 28.83 18.92
N PRO A 205 19.73 27.55 18.79
CA PRO A 205 20.37 27.03 17.58
C PRO A 205 19.51 27.28 16.32
N LYS A 206 20.16 27.50 15.16
CA LYS A 206 19.49 27.85 13.89
C LYS A 206 18.55 26.74 13.38
N ASP A 207 18.82 25.48 13.73
CA ASP A 207 17.98 24.30 13.46
C ASP A 207 16.68 24.21 14.31
N LYS A 208 16.24 25.32 14.92
CA LYS A 208 14.99 25.42 15.69
C LYS A 208 13.92 26.31 15.04
N HIS A 209 14.13 26.75 13.82
CA HIS A 209 13.14 27.44 12.97
C HIS A 209 13.41 27.05 11.51
N PRO A 210 12.43 27.10 10.59
CA PRO A 210 12.71 26.91 9.17
C PRO A 210 13.65 27.98 8.57
N THR A 211 13.55 29.24 9.04
CA THR A 211 14.15 30.41 8.34
C THR A 211 14.87 31.45 9.20
N SER A 212 14.73 31.44 10.53
CA SER A 212 15.07 32.60 11.38
C SER A 212 15.67 32.20 12.73
N CYS A 213 16.30 33.15 13.43
CA CYS A 213 16.88 32.88 14.74
C CYS A 213 15.89 33.17 15.87
N LEU A 214 15.51 32.15 16.65
CA LEU A 214 14.56 32.33 17.76
C LEU A 214 15.23 32.99 18.98
N PRO A 215 14.81 34.21 19.40
CA PRO A 215 15.35 34.88 20.58
C PRO A 215 14.80 34.21 21.85
N CYS A 216 15.64 34.11 22.88
CA CYS A 216 15.31 33.48 24.15
C CYS A 216 16.26 34.00 25.26
N CYS A 217 15.83 33.94 26.53
CA CYS A 217 16.65 34.31 27.69
C CYS A 217 17.54 33.15 28.16
N PHE A 218 18.76 33.46 28.60
CA PHE A 218 19.78 32.51 29.04
C PHE A 218 20.54 33.00 30.28
N LYS A 219 20.71 32.10 31.27
CA LYS A 219 21.57 32.27 32.48
C LYS A 219 23.08 32.38 32.21
N LYS A 220 23.49 32.60 30.96
CA LYS A 220 24.89 32.57 30.52
C LYS A 220 25.44 33.98 30.41
N ALA A 221 26.70 34.16 30.79
CA ALA A 221 27.39 35.44 30.68
C ALA A 221 27.42 35.92 29.22
N TRP A 222 27.27 37.23 29.02
CA TRP A 222 27.09 37.85 27.70
C TRP A 222 28.19 37.50 26.69
N GLY A 223 29.45 37.49 27.15
CA GLY A 223 30.64 37.16 26.36
C GLY A 223 30.98 35.67 26.27
N GLN A 224 30.12 34.75 26.73
CA GLN A 224 30.42 33.32 26.55
C GLN A 224 30.33 32.95 25.05
N GLN A 225 31.40 32.33 24.52
CA GLN A 225 31.58 31.99 23.10
C GLN A 225 30.34 31.39 22.41
N GLN A 226 29.56 30.54 23.10
CA GLN A 226 28.34 29.95 22.54
C GLN A 226 27.20 30.97 22.32
N LEU A 227 27.07 32.01 23.16
CA LEU A 227 26.10 33.09 22.91
C LEU A 227 26.63 34.06 21.86
N GLN A 228 27.94 34.29 21.82
CA GLN A 228 28.58 35.11 20.78
C GLN A 228 28.41 34.50 19.40
N GLY A 229 28.90 33.28 19.16
CA GLY A 229 28.77 32.58 17.88
C GLY A 229 27.32 32.43 17.38
N ARG A 230 26.32 32.46 18.28
CA ARG A 230 24.91 32.51 17.90
C ARG A 230 24.40 33.91 17.53
N ARG A 231 24.92 34.99 18.10
CA ARG A 231 24.64 36.36 17.61
C ARG A 231 25.28 36.55 16.23
N ASP A 232 26.50 36.05 16.06
CA ASP A 232 27.25 36.11 14.82
C ASP A 232 26.53 35.33 13.69
N GLN A 233 26.06 34.10 13.96
CA GLN A 233 25.22 33.29 13.05
C GLN A 233 23.86 33.90 12.67
N CYS A 234 23.45 34.96 13.37
CA CYS A 234 22.17 35.65 13.22
C CYS A 234 22.35 37.11 12.77
N ASN A 235 23.55 37.48 12.29
CA ASN A 235 23.90 38.79 11.75
C ASN A 235 23.61 39.99 12.68
N ILE A 236 23.83 39.82 14.00
CA ILE A 236 23.69 40.90 14.98
C ILE A 236 24.97 41.74 15.02
N GLY A 237 24.92 42.96 14.48
CA GLY A 237 26.01 43.94 14.57
C GLY A 237 26.09 44.64 15.94
N PRO A 238 27.18 45.38 16.21
CA PRO A 238 27.31 46.20 17.42
C PRO A 238 26.16 47.20 17.62
N GLU A 239 25.58 47.71 16.53
CA GLU A 239 24.45 48.64 16.50
C GLU A 239 23.10 48.01 16.92
N ASP A 240 22.97 46.68 16.80
CA ASP A 240 21.82 45.93 17.30
C ASP A 240 21.96 45.56 18.80
N ILE A 241 23.01 46.01 19.50
CA ILE A 241 23.31 45.63 20.89
C ILE A 241 23.27 46.85 21.82
N SER A 242 22.32 46.86 22.77
CA SER A 242 22.27 47.85 23.85
C SER A 242 22.89 47.26 25.11
N LYS A 243 23.99 47.85 25.60
CA LYS A 243 24.69 47.48 26.85
C LYS A 243 23.96 48.04 28.10
N PRO A 244 24.17 47.48 29.30
CA PRO A 244 23.81 48.12 30.57
C PRO A 244 24.77 49.27 30.92
N SER A 245 24.35 50.21 31.76
CA SER A 245 25.07 51.46 32.04
C SER A 245 26.39 51.26 32.79
N THR A 246 26.50 50.19 33.58
CA THR A 246 27.69 49.85 34.38
C THR A 246 28.80 49.13 33.59
N ALA A 247 28.71 49.07 32.26
CA ALA A 247 29.64 48.34 31.38
C ALA A 247 30.78 49.23 30.85
N GLU A 248 31.55 49.84 31.77
CA GLU A 248 32.78 50.58 31.44
C GLU A 248 33.94 49.65 31.02
N GLU A 249 35.03 50.26 30.54
CA GLU A 249 35.98 49.62 29.63
C GLU A 249 37.10 48.84 30.34
N THR A 250 37.02 47.50 30.29
CA THR A 250 38.23 46.65 30.41
C THR A 250 38.74 46.27 29.02
N GLY A 251 39.35 47.24 28.33
CA GLY A 251 40.14 46.95 27.13
C GLY A 251 41.41 46.19 27.51
N SER A 252 41.67 45.06 26.85
CA SER A 252 42.98 44.41 26.85
C SER A 252 43.19 43.72 25.51
N THR A 253 44.24 44.15 24.82
CA THR A 253 44.45 44.04 23.37
C THR A 253 44.83 42.63 22.92
N MET A 254 44.57 42.33 21.64
CA MET A 254 45.01 41.11 20.97
C MET A 254 46.53 41.09 20.72
N VAL A 255 47.09 39.87 20.75
CA VAL A 255 48.19 39.39 19.90
C VAL A 255 47.77 37.95 19.57
N ASN A 256 47.39 37.61 18.33
CA ASN A 256 48.23 37.33 17.14
C ASN A 256 49.20 36.14 17.39
N GLU A 257 49.52 35.28 16.42
CA GLU A 257 49.57 35.49 14.97
C GLU A 257 48.85 34.39 14.14
N LEU A 258 48.79 34.62 12.82
CA LEU A 258 48.60 33.60 11.78
C LEU A 258 49.98 32.88 11.54
N ASP A 259 50.22 31.95 10.62
CA ASP A 259 49.53 31.57 9.38
C ASP A 259 50.03 30.19 8.88
N SER A 260 49.62 29.80 7.65
CA SER A 260 50.26 28.79 6.77
C SER A 260 50.21 27.29 7.16
N ASP A 261 49.30 26.59 6.50
CA ASP A 261 49.56 25.56 5.46
C ASP A 261 50.60 24.41 5.60
N GLU A 262 50.17 23.28 5.01
CA GLU A 262 50.90 22.13 4.47
C GLU A 262 51.57 21.04 5.36
N LYS A 263 51.11 19.79 5.07
CA LYS A 263 51.87 18.52 4.91
C LYS A 263 52.44 17.74 6.12
N GLU A 264 51.63 16.74 6.51
CA GLU A 264 51.91 15.29 6.30
C GLU A 264 52.97 14.52 7.15
N VAL A 265 52.80 13.18 7.17
CA VAL A 265 53.75 12.10 7.54
C VAL A 265 54.18 11.91 9.02
N SER A 266 53.34 11.15 9.74
CA SER A 266 53.67 10.00 10.62
C SER A 266 54.61 10.12 11.85
N GLY A 267 54.21 9.51 12.97
CA GLY A 267 55.10 9.20 14.11
C GLY A 267 54.36 8.44 15.23
N LYS A 268 54.80 7.22 15.57
CA LYS A 268 54.11 6.36 16.55
C LYS A 268 54.41 6.73 18.02
N GLN A 269 53.36 6.73 18.85
CA GLN A 269 53.21 6.22 20.24
C GLN A 269 54.48 5.81 21.05
N PRO A 270 54.51 5.92 22.42
CA PRO A 270 53.36 5.52 23.28
C PRO A 270 53.18 6.20 24.67
N THR A 271 52.24 5.63 25.45
CA THR A 271 52.10 5.58 26.93
C THR A 271 51.58 6.78 27.77
N LYS A 272 50.34 6.60 28.30
CA LYS A 272 49.94 6.46 29.74
C LYS A 272 50.40 7.53 30.77
N ASN A 273 49.60 7.97 31.76
CA ASN A 273 48.28 7.48 32.23
C ASN A 273 47.57 8.52 33.15
N ALA A 274 46.24 8.38 33.30
CA ALA A 274 45.41 8.78 34.47
C ALA A 274 45.27 10.30 34.83
N ASN A 275 44.11 10.82 35.29
CA ASN A 275 42.84 10.13 35.59
C ASN A 275 41.57 11.02 35.51
N ALA A 276 40.43 10.35 35.26
CA ALA A 276 39.08 10.68 35.69
C ALA A 276 38.40 12.02 35.30
N GLN A 277 37.76 12.04 34.11
CA GLN A 277 36.33 12.38 33.98
C GLN A 277 35.72 11.63 32.77
N GLN A 278 34.45 11.22 32.86
CA GLN A 278 33.82 10.36 31.85
C GLN A 278 33.27 11.18 30.67
N ASN A 279 33.88 11.03 29.50
CA ASN A 279 33.33 11.49 28.23
C ASN A 279 32.43 10.40 27.61
N ASP A 280 31.13 10.41 27.92
CA ASP A 280 30.16 9.65 27.12
C ASP A 280 29.97 10.37 25.77
N ASN A 281 30.48 9.73 24.71
CA ASN A 281 30.49 10.27 23.34
C ASN A 281 29.04 10.35 22.78
N PRO A 282 28.55 11.51 22.32
CA PRO A 282 27.13 11.74 22.01
C PRO A 282 26.53 10.83 20.92
N ASN A 283 27.35 10.13 20.14
CA ASN A 283 26.92 9.20 19.09
C ASN A 283 26.28 7.91 19.64
N PHE A 284 26.55 7.53 20.89
CA PHE A 284 25.93 6.35 21.52
C PHE A 284 24.56 6.65 22.15
N TYR A 285 24.14 7.92 22.23
CA TYR A 285 22.85 8.30 22.82
C TYR A 285 21.70 8.07 21.84
N ILE A 286 20.77 7.19 22.22
CA ILE A 286 19.55 6.86 21.48
C ILE A 286 18.40 7.77 21.91
N MET A 287 17.65 8.28 20.94
CA MET A 287 16.53 9.20 21.15
C MET A 287 15.24 8.44 21.52
N SER A 288 14.34 9.08 22.28
CA SER A 288 13.05 8.48 22.65
C SER A 288 12.16 8.24 21.43
N PHE A 289 11.19 7.32 21.55
CA PHE A 289 10.19 7.06 20.51
C PHE A 289 9.34 8.31 20.18
N ASP A 290 9.21 9.26 21.13
CA ASP A 290 8.53 10.55 20.93
C ASP A 290 9.26 11.49 19.97
N THR A 291 10.57 11.29 19.75
CA THR A 291 11.35 12.17 18.86
C THR A 291 11.08 11.77 17.41
N PHE A 292 10.32 12.57 16.68
CA PHE A 292 10.00 12.32 15.28
C PHE A 292 9.85 13.62 14.44
N PRO A 293 10.49 13.72 13.25
CA PRO A 293 11.47 12.77 12.71
C PRO A 293 12.82 12.80 13.48
N ILE A 294 13.60 11.74 13.37
CA ILE A 294 14.97 11.62 13.87
C ILE A 294 15.92 12.38 12.95
N ARG A 295 16.84 13.13 13.56
CA ARG A 295 17.88 13.89 12.86
C ARG A 295 18.86 12.97 12.14
N LYS A 296 19.34 13.40 10.96
CA LYS A 296 20.35 12.67 10.17
C LYS A 296 21.51 12.17 11.05
N ASP A 297 21.88 10.91 10.85
CA ASP A 297 22.92 10.17 11.56
C ASP A 297 22.70 9.98 13.08
N ARG A 298 21.43 9.90 13.51
CA ARG A 298 21.03 9.56 14.89
C ARG A 298 20.18 8.29 14.96
N TRP A 299 20.18 7.68 16.14
CA TRP A 299 19.42 6.46 16.47
C TRP A 299 18.25 6.77 17.39
N GLY A 300 17.14 6.05 17.26
CA GLY A 300 15.98 6.15 18.15
C GLY A 300 15.28 4.82 18.41
N PHE A 301 14.62 4.71 19.57
CA PHE A 301 13.77 3.57 19.91
C PHE A 301 12.48 3.57 19.09
N LEU A 302 12.00 2.39 18.69
CA LEU A 302 10.72 2.20 18.01
C LEU A 302 9.53 2.54 18.93
N PRO A 303 8.38 3.00 18.39
CA PRO A 303 7.13 3.15 19.15
C PRO A 303 6.68 1.87 19.86
N PRO A 304 5.93 1.96 20.98
CA PRO A 304 5.44 0.78 21.71
C PRO A 304 4.61 -0.18 20.85
N SER A 305 3.77 0.35 19.98
CA SER A 305 3.00 -0.41 18.99
C SER A 305 3.86 -1.22 18.02
N LEU A 306 4.94 -0.65 17.49
CA LEU A 306 5.94 -1.39 16.70
C LEU A 306 6.71 -2.42 17.53
N GLN A 307 7.04 -2.11 18.79
CA GLN A 307 7.69 -3.09 19.69
C GLN A 307 6.81 -4.33 19.89
N LEU A 308 5.49 -4.16 20.05
CA LEU A 308 4.53 -5.26 20.16
C LEU A 308 4.41 -6.05 18.85
N PHE A 309 4.19 -5.37 17.71
CA PHE A 309 4.05 -6.02 16.39
C PHE A 309 5.29 -6.84 15.99
N LEU A 310 6.48 -6.35 16.32
CA LEU A 310 7.77 -6.97 16.02
C LEU A 310 8.29 -7.89 17.14
N GLN A 311 7.58 -7.99 18.27
CA GLN A 311 7.93 -8.81 19.44
C GLN A 311 9.29 -8.45 20.07
N ILE A 312 9.57 -7.15 20.21
CA ILE A 312 10.82 -6.59 20.75
C ILE A 312 10.62 -6.13 22.20
N ASP A 313 11.48 -6.59 23.13
CA ASP A 313 11.59 -6.04 24.48
C ASP A 313 12.91 -5.28 24.69
N TYR A 314 12.85 -3.95 24.76
CA TYR A 314 14.02 -3.13 25.05
C TYR A 314 14.54 -3.25 26.50
N SER A 315 13.71 -3.66 27.47
CA SER A 315 14.15 -3.77 28.88
C SER A 315 15.26 -4.81 29.07
N SER A 316 15.23 -5.88 28.26
CA SER A 316 16.28 -6.89 28.17
C SER A 316 17.64 -6.36 27.69
N VAL A 317 17.69 -5.26 26.91
CA VAL A 317 18.90 -4.77 26.23
C VAL A 317 19.41 -3.39 26.66
N ILE A 318 18.60 -2.51 27.26
CA ILE A 318 19.06 -1.20 27.78
C ILE A 318 19.90 -1.33 29.06
N THR A 319 20.77 -0.35 29.35
CA THR A 319 21.57 -0.35 30.60
C THR A 319 20.75 0.11 31.81
N LYS A 320 20.96 -0.52 32.97
CA LYS A 320 20.29 -0.14 34.25
C LYS A 320 20.65 1.26 34.77
N LYS A 321 21.70 1.90 34.22
CA LYS A 321 22.15 3.25 34.62
C LYS A 321 21.61 4.35 33.71
N ASN A 322 21.40 4.05 32.43
CA ASN A 322 20.87 4.99 31.45
C ASN A 322 20.09 4.22 30.38
N ALA A 323 18.78 4.49 30.29
CA ALA A 323 17.90 3.86 29.31
C ALA A 323 18.22 4.24 27.85
N ALA A 324 18.90 5.37 27.62
CA ALA A 324 19.32 5.82 26.29
C ALA A 324 20.61 5.13 25.78
N LEU A 325 21.13 4.12 26.50
CA LEU A 325 22.30 3.33 26.13
C LEU A 325 21.95 1.84 26.11
N ILE A 326 22.51 1.11 25.13
CA ILE A 326 22.39 -0.35 24.97
C ILE A 326 23.55 -1.05 25.70
N LYS A 327 23.31 -2.27 26.20
CA LYS A 327 24.34 -3.19 26.69
C LYS A 327 25.29 -3.61 25.55
N PRO A 328 26.60 -3.76 25.79
CA PRO A 328 27.50 -4.32 24.80
C PRO A 328 27.08 -5.70 24.30
N ASN A 329 27.46 -6.02 23.06
CA ASN A 329 27.31 -7.32 22.43
C ASN A 329 25.86 -7.85 22.45
N LYS A 330 24.90 -6.91 22.34
CA LYS A 330 23.47 -7.17 22.16
C LYS A 330 22.96 -6.48 20.89
N ASP A 331 22.32 -7.26 20.04
CA ASP A 331 21.66 -6.78 18.84
C ASP A 331 20.26 -6.25 19.20
N VAL A 332 19.88 -5.10 18.66
CA VAL A 332 18.60 -4.44 18.95
C VAL A 332 18.08 -3.69 17.72
N PHE A 333 16.80 -3.85 17.39
CA PHE A 333 16.20 -3.09 16.29
C PHE A 333 15.94 -1.63 16.72
N LEU A 334 16.45 -0.68 15.95
CA LEU A 334 16.30 0.75 16.16
C LEU A 334 15.97 1.45 14.83
N ARG A 335 15.26 2.58 14.90
CA ARG A 335 15.01 3.45 13.75
C ARG A 335 16.14 4.46 13.59
N TYR A 336 16.54 4.73 12.35
CA TYR A 336 17.69 5.57 12.00
C TYR A 336 17.25 6.87 11.31
N GLY A 337 17.83 7.99 11.71
CA GLY A 337 17.62 9.28 11.08
C GLY A 337 18.42 9.40 9.79
N VAL A 338 17.70 9.50 8.66
CA VAL A 338 18.27 9.72 7.32
C VAL A 338 18.17 11.20 6.92
N GLU A 339 18.42 11.51 5.64
CA GLU A 339 18.11 12.82 5.07
C GLU A 339 16.59 12.96 4.93
N GLN A 340 16.02 14.05 5.46
CA GLN A 340 14.57 14.23 5.56
C GLN A 340 14.08 15.43 4.73
N ASN A 341 13.19 15.16 3.78
CA ASN A 341 12.40 16.13 3.00
C ASN A 341 10.92 15.73 3.15
N GLN A 342 10.00 16.69 3.27
CA GLN A 342 8.58 16.40 3.51
C GLN A 342 7.90 15.61 2.37
N HIS A 343 8.28 15.83 1.11
CA HIS A 343 7.68 15.18 -0.05
C HIS A 343 8.50 13.98 -0.56
N GLN A 344 9.76 13.83 -0.10
CA GLN A 344 10.75 12.90 -0.67
C GLN A 344 11.55 12.12 0.39
N SER A 345 11.07 12.06 1.63
CA SER A 345 11.69 11.34 2.75
C SER A 345 12.01 9.86 2.42
N PHE A 346 11.12 9.20 1.66
CA PHE A 346 11.33 7.84 1.16
C PHE A 346 12.64 7.70 0.36
N ILE A 347 12.98 8.65 -0.51
CA ILE A 347 14.25 8.66 -1.25
C ILE A 347 15.44 8.76 -0.29
N GLY A 348 15.33 9.55 0.78
CA GLY A 348 16.35 9.67 1.82
C GLY A 348 16.64 8.34 2.54
N ALA A 349 15.61 7.51 2.74
CA ALA A 349 15.78 6.16 3.26
C ALA A 349 16.46 5.23 2.24
N ILE A 350 16.02 5.24 0.98
CA ILE A 350 16.61 4.41 -0.09
C ILE A 350 18.08 4.79 -0.38
N ALA A 351 18.44 6.07 -0.27
CA ALA A 351 19.80 6.58 -0.42
C ALA A 351 20.78 5.95 0.60
N ASP A 352 20.37 5.88 1.87
CA ASP A 352 21.18 5.31 2.95
C ASP A 352 21.36 3.78 2.85
N ILE A 353 20.39 3.09 2.24
CA ILE A 353 20.49 1.66 1.87
C ILE A 353 21.44 1.46 0.69
N PHE A 354 21.21 2.18 -0.40
CA PHE A 354 22.02 2.11 -1.63
C PHE A 354 23.50 2.38 -1.34
N GLY A 355 23.80 3.49 -0.64
CA GLY A 355 25.15 3.83 -0.23
C GLY A 355 25.80 2.76 0.65
N SER A 356 25.04 2.09 1.52
CA SER A 356 25.56 1.02 2.38
C SER A 356 25.86 -0.28 1.62
N LEU A 357 25.01 -0.67 0.68
CA LEU A 357 25.17 -1.91 -0.10
C LEU A 357 26.28 -1.80 -1.15
N ILE A 358 26.55 -0.59 -1.66
CA ILE A 358 27.57 -0.35 -2.70
C ILE A 358 28.94 0.06 -2.14
N LYS A 359 29.02 0.62 -0.92
CA LYS A 359 30.29 0.77 -0.18
C LYS A 359 31.07 -0.56 -0.10
N ASN A 360 30.36 -1.66 0.08
CA ASN A 360 30.93 -3.02 0.11
C ASN A 360 31.38 -3.55 -1.27
N ARG A 361 31.16 -2.82 -2.37
CA ARG A 361 31.42 -3.27 -3.75
C ARG A 361 32.35 -2.36 -4.58
N GLN A 362 32.37 -1.05 -4.35
CA GLN A 362 33.02 -0.09 -5.27
C GLN A 362 33.92 0.99 -4.61
N GLN A 363 34.18 0.92 -3.30
CA GLN A 363 35.09 1.84 -2.58
C GLN A 363 34.73 3.35 -2.66
N THR A 364 33.51 3.69 -3.08
CA THR A 364 32.98 5.07 -3.03
C THR A 364 32.50 5.40 -1.61
N ASN A 365 33.00 6.49 -1.04
CA ASN A 365 32.87 6.77 0.41
C ASN A 365 31.60 7.54 0.82
N ALA A 366 30.88 8.18 -0.10
CA ALA A 366 29.69 8.96 0.19
C ALA A 366 28.42 8.09 0.26
N ILE A 367 27.44 8.53 1.06
CA ILE A 367 26.02 8.17 0.89
C ILE A 367 25.42 9.29 0.05
N PRO A 368 24.67 9.02 -1.03
CA PRO A 368 24.09 10.08 -1.85
C PRO A 368 23.06 10.91 -1.06
N THR A 369 22.95 12.18 -1.42
CA THR A 369 21.81 13.04 -1.08
C THR A 369 20.53 12.57 -1.78
N ILE A 370 19.38 13.12 -1.40
CA ILE A 370 18.10 12.86 -2.07
C ILE A 370 18.21 13.18 -3.58
N GLN A 371 18.77 14.33 -3.94
CA GLN A 371 18.90 14.77 -5.34
C GLN A 371 19.80 13.86 -6.19
N GLU A 372 20.93 13.41 -5.62
CA GLU A 372 21.81 12.43 -6.26
C GLU A 372 21.10 11.07 -6.41
N MET A 373 20.39 10.61 -5.37
CA MET A 373 19.68 9.34 -5.40
C MET A 373 18.52 9.33 -6.41
N ARG A 374 17.78 10.44 -6.55
CA ARG A 374 16.79 10.64 -7.63
C ARG A 374 17.40 10.45 -9.01
N SER A 375 18.57 11.06 -9.24
CA SER A 375 19.31 10.97 -10.51
C SER A 375 19.79 9.54 -10.78
N ILE A 376 20.33 8.86 -9.76
CA ILE A 376 20.73 7.44 -9.81
C ILE A 376 19.54 6.52 -10.16
N ILE A 377 18.37 6.74 -9.56
CA ILE A 377 17.16 5.96 -9.89
C ILE A 377 16.76 6.19 -11.35
N ALA A 378 16.69 7.46 -11.79
CA ALA A 378 16.35 7.81 -13.16
C ALA A 378 17.32 7.20 -14.20
N GLU A 379 18.63 7.21 -13.94
CA GLU A 379 19.65 6.60 -14.80
C GLU A 379 19.70 5.06 -14.71
N SER A 380 19.11 4.47 -13.67
CA SER A 380 19.01 3.01 -13.51
C SER A 380 17.93 2.37 -14.38
N ILE A 381 17.01 3.15 -14.94
CA ILE A 381 15.83 2.67 -15.67
C ILE A 381 16.01 2.91 -17.18
N THR A 382 15.58 1.94 -17.99
CA THR A 382 15.50 2.02 -19.45
C THR A 382 14.04 1.96 -19.90
N LEU A 383 13.75 2.32 -21.14
CA LEU A 383 12.39 2.18 -21.70
C LEU A 383 11.88 0.73 -21.64
N ASP A 384 12.75 -0.25 -21.93
CA ASP A 384 12.44 -1.68 -21.82
C ASP A 384 12.13 -2.11 -20.37
N ASN A 385 12.83 -1.57 -19.38
CA ASN A 385 12.53 -1.82 -17.96
C ASN A 385 11.21 -1.14 -17.56
N TYR A 386 10.98 0.10 -17.99
CA TYR A 386 9.80 0.91 -17.66
C TYR A 386 8.49 0.22 -18.08
N LEU A 387 8.48 -0.43 -19.25
CA LEU A 387 7.38 -1.24 -19.75
C LEU A 387 7.02 -2.47 -18.90
N MET A 388 7.90 -2.90 -18.00
CA MET A 388 7.64 -4.04 -17.10
C MET A 388 7.15 -3.61 -15.70
N LEU A 389 7.50 -2.39 -15.26
CA LEU A 389 7.18 -1.89 -13.91
C LEU A 389 5.67 -1.69 -13.71
N HIS A 390 5.19 -1.99 -12.50
CA HIS A 390 3.77 -1.89 -12.13
C HIS A 390 2.86 -2.63 -13.11
N ASN A 391 3.26 -3.83 -13.57
CA ASN A 391 2.51 -4.63 -14.55
C ASN A 391 2.32 -3.90 -15.91
N GLY A 392 3.30 -3.08 -16.31
CA GLY A 392 3.24 -2.19 -17.47
C GLY A 392 2.33 -0.96 -17.29
N SER A 393 1.72 -0.79 -16.12
CA SER A 393 0.65 0.21 -15.91
C SER A 393 1.17 1.66 -15.90
N LEU A 394 2.45 1.89 -15.54
CA LEU A 394 3.05 3.24 -15.49
C LEU A 394 2.88 4.01 -16.80
N VAL A 395 2.93 3.31 -17.94
CA VAL A 395 2.74 3.90 -19.27
C VAL A 395 1.47 4.76 -19.33
N SER A 396 0.36 4.27 -18.79
CA SER A 396 -0.91 5.02 -18.72
C SER A 396 -0.94 6.12 -17.65
N VAL A 397 -0.34 5.88 -16.47
CA VAL A 397 -0.35 6.80 -15.32
C VAL A 397 0.32 8.14 -15.67
N PHE A 398 1.47 8.05 -16.34
CA PHE A 398 2.33 9.17 -16.70
C PHE A 398 2.15 9.63 -18.17
N GLN A 399 1.16 9.13 -18.91
CA GLN A 399 0.87 9.60 -20.28
C GLN A 399 0.40 11.06 -20.26
N PRO A 400 1.10 12.01 -20.91
CA PRO A 400 0.71 13.41 -20.89
C PRO A 400 -0.49 13.69 -21.81
N LYS A 401 -1.32 14.69 -21.48
CA LYS A 401 -2.49 15.10 -22.30
C LYS A 401 -2.14 15.69 -23.68
N LYS A 402 -0.85 15.88 -23.99
CA LYS A 402 -0.34 16.31 -25.29
C LYS A 402 0.91 15.47 -25.58
N THR A 403 0.85 14.61 -26.59
CA THR A 403 1.86 13.57 -26.84
C THR A 403 2.85 13.87 -27.97
N ARG A 404 2.79 15.05 -28.62
CA ARG A 404 3.81 15.44 -29.60
C ARG A 404 5.18 15.62 -28.93
N ILE A 405 6.12 14.74 -29.25
CA ILE A 405 7.51 14.81 -28.76
C ILE A 405 8.42 15.43 -29.83
N GLU A 406 9.50 16.08 -29.41
CA GLU A 406 10.61 16.40 -30.30
C GLU A 406 11.25 15.13 -30.89
N PRO A 407 11.50 15.05 -32.22
CA PRO A 407 12.09 13.87 -32.85
C PRO A 407 13.42 13.40 -32.25
N ASP A 408 14.22 14.34 -31.73
CA ASP A 408 15.51 14.08 -31.09
C ASP A 408 15.40 13.30 -29.76
N ILE A 409 14.20 13.24 -29.16
CA ILE A 409 13.91 12.38 -28.00
C ILE A 409 13.53 10.98 -28.49
N LEU A 410 12.71 10.88 -29.54
CA LEU A 410 12.29 9.60 -30.13
C LEU A 410 13.48 8.79 -30.68
N THR A 411 14.54 9.43 -31.17
CA THR A 411 15.75 8.75 -31.67
C THR A 411 16.59 8.10 -30.57
N LYS A 412 16.63 8.67 -29.35
CA LYS A 412 17.41 8.14 -28.21
C LYS A 412 17.03 6.70 -27.86
N HIS A 413 15.75 6.37 -27.96
CA HIS A 413 15.20 5.09 -27.51
C HIS A 413 15.08 4.04 -28.64
N MET A 414 15.52 4.35 -29.87
CA MET A 414 15.46 3.42 -31.02
C MET A 414 16.34 2.16 -30.89
N GLN A 415 17.20 2.08 -29.88
CA GLN A 415 17.97 0.86 -29.58
C GLN A 415 17.23 -0.11 -28.63
N SER A 416 16.09 0.30 -28.05
CA SER A 416 15.28 -0.55 -27.17
C SER A 416 14.79 -1.84 -27.85
N LYS A 417 14.59 -2.91 -27.08
CA LYS A 417 13.95 -4.14 -27.58
C LYS A 417 12.50 -3.85 -27.99
N PHE A 418 11.83 -2.98 -27.26
CA PHE A 418 10.48 -2.51 -27.59
C PHE A 418 10.39 -1.92 -28.99
N TYR A 419 11.22 -0.92 -29.35
CA TYR A 419 11.20 -0.33 -30.69
C TYR A 419 11.55 -1.34 -31.80
N GLN A 420 12.38 -2.34 -31.50
CA GLN A 420 12.71 -3.42 -32.44
C GLN A 420 11.55 -4.41 -32.66
N SER A 421 10.56 -4.45 -31.77
CA SER A 421 9.38 -5.34 -31.89
C SER A 421 8.24 -4.78 -32.75
N LEU A 422 8.28 -3.47 -33.06
CA LEU A 422 7.18 -2.76 -33.73
C LEU A 422 7.27 -2.81 -35.26
N ASN A 423 6.14 -3.03 -35.91
CA ASN A 423 5.99 -2.86 -37.34
C ASN A 423 5.79 -1.38 -37.71
N LYS A 424 6.85 -0.78 -38.24
CA LYS A 424 6.94 0.65 -38.59
C LYS A 424 6.03 1.09 -39.75
N THR A 425 5.36 0.15 -40.43
CA THR A 425 4.33 0.48 -41.43
C THR A 425 2.93 0.63 -40.84
N VAL A 426 2.75 0.33 -39.55
CA VAL A 426 1.46 0.39 -38.85
C VAL A 426 1.46 1.64 -37.96
N GLU A 427 0.71 2.66 -38.37
CA GLU A 427 0.57 3.95 -37.67
C GLU A 427 0.25 3.76 -36.18
N ALA A 428 -0.72 2.91 -35.88
CA ALA A 428 -1.10 2.51 -34.52
C ALA A 428 0.07 1.98 -33.64
N GLN A 429 1.04 1.26 -34.22
CA GLN A 429 2.22 0.79 -33.48
C GLN A 429 3.27 1.90 -33.27
N MET A 430 3.28 2.91 -34.14
CA MET A 430 4.16 4.07 -34.04
C MET A 430 3.61 5.16 -33.10
N ASP A 431 2.30 5.41 -33.09
CA ASP A 431 1.64 6.24 -32.06
C ASP A 431 1.86 5.66 -30.66
N PHE A 432 1.70 4.34 -30.51
CA PHE A 432 1.97 3.65 -29.23
C PHE A 432 3.44 3.78 -28.79
N TYR A 433 4.40 3.85 -29.72
CA TYR A 433 5.80 4.15 -29.40
C TYR A 433 5.98 5.59 -28.90
N GLU A 434 5.41 6.58 -29.61
CA GLU A 434 5.48 7.99 -29.17
C GLU A 434 4.83 8.16 -27.79
N ASP A 435 3.61 7.66 -27.58
CA ASP A 435 2.91 7.76 -26.30
C ASP A 435 3.67 7.07 -25.14
N THR A 436 4.34 5.94 -25.41
CA THR A 436 5.18 5.24 -24.41
C THR A 436 6.44 6.04 -24.08
N VAL A 437 7.10 6.65 -25.07
CA VAL A 437 8.27 7.53 -24.84
C VAL A 437 7.86 8.82 -24.12
N ALA A 438 6.71 9.39 -24.45
CA ALA A 438 6.16 10.58 -23.78
C ALA A 438 5.92 10.29 -22.29
N SER A 439 5.32 9.14 -21.99
CA SER A 439 5.10 8.67 -20.63
C SER A 439 6.43 8.42 -19.88
N PHE A 440 7.42 7.81 -20.53
CA PHE A 440 8.72 7.56 -19.90
C PHE A 440 9.49 8.84 -19.58
N GLU A 441 9.56 9.81 -20.50
CA GLU A 441 10.24 11.10 -20.22
C GLU A 441 9.46 11.92 -19.18
N ASN A 442 8.13 11.85 -19.16
CA ASN A 442 7.29 12.49 -18.12
C ASN A 442 7.51 11.84 -16.74
N PHE A 443 7.73 10.52 -16.68
CA PHE A 443 8.15 9.82 -15.46
C PHE A 443 9.59 10.18 -15.04
N LEU A 444 10.53 10.31 -15.98
CA LEU A 444 11.88 10.79 -15.68
C LEU A 444 11.91 12.26 -15.22
N ALA A 445 10.96 13.09 -15.67
CA ALA A 445 10.77 14.46 -15.19
C ALA A 445 10.22 14.46 -13.75
N PHE A 446 9.18 13.65 -13.48
CA PHE A 446 8.67 13.42 -12.12
C PHE A 446 9.77 13.00 -11.13
N LEU A 447 10.63 12.06 -11.52
CA LEU A 447 11.76 11.64 -10.67
C LEU A 447 12.82 12.72 -10.46
N ARG A 448 12.90 13.75 -11.31
CA ARG A 448 13.93 14.80 -11.22
C ARG A 448 13.45 16.05 -10.48
N ASP A 449 12.14 16.25 -10.36
CA ASP A 449 11.53 17.37 -9.63
C ASP A 449 11.90 17.36 -8.13
N ASP A 450 12.08 18.55 -7.56
CA ASP A 450 12.42 18.79 -6.15
C ASP A 450 11.17 18.95 -5.26
N ASP A 451 10.06 19.44 -5.83
CA ASP A 451 8.81 19.68 -5.09
C ASP A 451 7.82 18.51 -5.21
N SER A 452 7.98 17.60 -6.16
CA SER A 452 7.11 16.42 -6.31
C SER A 452 7.15 15.48 -5.11
N TRP A 453 5.98 14.91 -4.83
CA TRP A 453 5.77 13.80 -3.90
C TRP A 453 6.28 12.50 -4.50
N ILE A 454 7.45 12.04 -4.03
CA ILE A 454 8.14 10.86 -4.55
C ILE A 454 8.34 9.85 -3.42
N ASP A 455 7.48 8.84 -3.41
CA ASP A 455 7.39 7.85 -2.35
C ASP A 455 7.31 6.41 -2.89
N HIS A 456 6.89 5.48 -2.03
CA HIS A 456 6.74 4.07 -2.37
C HIS A 456 5.76 3.78 -3.53
N THR A 457 4.76 4.65 -3.76
CA THR A 457 3.61 4.41 -4.66
C THR A 457 4.03 4.00 -6.07
N TYR A 458 5.04 4.67 -6.64
CA TYR A 458 5.56 4.36 -7.97
C TYR A 458 6.95 3.70 -7.95
N LEU A 459 7.62 3.65 -6.80
CA LEU A 459 8.99 3.15 -6.69
C LEU A 459 9.13 1.73 -6.14
N TRP A 460 8.07 1.15 -5.56
CA TRP A 460 8.10 -0.20 -4.98
C TRP A 460 8.76 -1.23 -5.92
N ASP A 461 8.24 -1.32 -7.15
CA ASP A 461 8.66 -2.31 -8.14
C ASP A 461 10.10 -2.07 -8.63
N ILE A 462 10.58 -0.83 -8.63
CA ILE A 462 11.96 -0.45 -8.98
C ILE A 462 12.96 -0.91 -7.91
N ILE A 463 12.56 -0.89 -6.63
CA ILE A 463 13.36 -1.34 -5.51
C ILE A 463 13.34 -2.87 -5.37
N THR A 464 12.18 -3.49 -5.64
CA THR A 464 12.02 -4.95 -5.49
C THR A 464 12.49 -5.76 -6.70
N THR A 465 12.65 -5.15 -7.88
CA THR A 465 13.13 -5.82 -9.11
C THR A 465 14.66 -5.83 -9.18
N PRO A 466 15.30 -6.94 -9.62
CA PRO A 466 16.75 -6.97 -9.84
C PRO A 466 17.20 -5.94 -10.89
N ASN A 467 18.04 -4.98 -10.48
CA ASN A 467 18.61 -3.97 -11.35
C ASN A 467 20.13 -3.82 -11.09
N PRO A 468 21.01 -4.17 -12.05
CA PRO A 468 22.47 -4.09 -11.87
C PRO A 468 23.02 -2.70 -11.51
N LYS A 469 22.31 -1.61 -11.86
CA LYS A 469 22.68 -0.23 -11.51
C LYS A 469 22.16 0.23 -10.14
N LEU A 470 21.18 -0.48 -9.56
CA LEU A 470 20.48 -0.09 -8.32
C LEU A 470 20.64 -1.19 -7.24
N PHE A 471 19.77 -2.19 -7.26
CA PHE A 471 19.84 -3.37 -6.38
C PHE A 471 19.98 -4.65 -7.23
N PRO A 472 21.20 -5.21 -7.42
CA PRO A 472 21.43 -6.28 -8.40
C PRO A 472 20.66 -7.59 -8.21
N TYR A 473 20.05 -7.82 -7.05
CA TYR A 473 19.17 -8.96 -6.76
C TYR A 473 17.71 -8.56 -6.45
N GLY A 474 17.43 -7.26 -6.42
CA GLY A 474 16.22 -6.69 -5.80
C GLY A 474 16.22 -6.88 -4.28
N LEU A 475 15.33 -6.17 -3.60
CA LEU A 475 15.03 -6.37 -2.18
C LEU A 475 13.58 -6.84 -2.01
N ASN A 476 13.19 -7.28 -0.82
CA ASN A 476 11.81 -7.15 -0.35
C ASN A 476 11.67 -5.78 0.33
N LEU A 477 10.58 -5.07 0.05
CA LEU A 477 10.25 -3.82 0.72
C LEU A 477 9.11 -4.08 1.71
N VAL A 478 9.25 -3.57 2.93
CA VAL A 478 8.25 -3.63 4.00
C VAL A 478 8.10 -2.22 4.55
N ILE A 479 6.88 -1.69 4.58
CA ILE A 479 6.59 -0.38 5.15
C ILE A 479 5.52 -0.55 6.23
N ILE A 480 5.84 -0.05 7.42
CA ILE A 480 5.03 -0.17 8.64
C ILE A 480 4.62 1.23 9.05
N GLU A 481 3.35 1.57 8.86
CA GLU A 481 2.78 2.88 9.19
C GLU A 481 2.22 2.91 10.62
N VAL A 482 2.51 3.99 11.35
CA VAL A 482 1.93 4.27 12.68
C VAL A 482 0.82 5.29 12.52
N ALA A 483 -0.42 4.90 12.83
CA ALA A 483 -1.60 5.73 12.65
C ALA A 483 -1.96 6.49 13.95
N GLU A 484 -1.81 7.82 13.95
CA GLU A 484 -2.22 8.69 15.08
C GLU A 484 -3.73 9.05 15.05
N ASN A 485 -4.56 8.19 14.45
CA ASN A 485 -5.97 8.47 14.18
C ASN A 485 -6.86 8.35 15.43
N ASP A 486 -6.41 7.61 16.46
CA ASP A 486 -7.15 7.39 17.70
C ASP A 486 -6.20 7.10 18.89
N ILE A 487 -6.77 6.79 20.06
CA ILE A 487 -6.05 6.52 21.31
C ILE A 487 -5.47 5.09 21.42
N THR A 488 -5.57 4.26 20.39
CA THR A 488 -5.28 2.82 20.44
C THR A 488 -3.93 2.41 19.84
N ASP A 489 -3.15 3.37 19.32
CA ASP A 489 -1.76 3.19 18.84
C ASP A 489 -1.65 2.07 17.78
N ASN A 490 -2.50 2.15 16.75
CA ASN A 490 -2.61 1.13 15.71
C ASN A 490 -1.44 1.17 14.71
N VAL A 491 -1.01 -0.02 14.28
CA VAL A 491 0.01 -0.24 13.26
C VAL A 491 -0.62 -0.78 11.98
N GLN A 492 -0.28 -0.18 10.84
CA GLN A 492 -0.72 -0.62 9.52
C GLN A 492 0.47 -1.18 8.73
N LEU A 493 0.35 -2.40 8.21
CA LEU A 493 1.33 -2.95 7.26
C LEU A 493 0.89 -2.53 5.85
N ILE A 494 1.67 -1.66 5.19
CA ILE A 494 1.33 -1.21 3.84
C ILE A 494 1.50 -2.39 2.86
N CYS A 495 0.42 -2.71 2.16
CA CYS A 495 0.44 -3.77 1.16
C CYS A 495 1.27 -3.37 -0.07
N PRO A 496 2.05 -4.30 -0.66
CA PRO A 496 2.82 -4.02 -1.87
C PRO A 496 1.95 -3.52 -3.02
N THR A 497 2.39 -2.44 -3.69
CA THR A 497 1.71 -1.91 -4.88
C THR A 497 1.71 -2.90 -6.04
N ASN A 498 2.62 -3.88 -6.02
CA ASN A 498 2.69 -4.96 -6.99
C ASN A 498 1.75 -6.15 -6.68
N SER A 499 0.53 -5.85 -6.25
CA SER A 499 -0.54 -6.79 -5.86
C SER A 499 -1.03 -7.73 -6.98
N TYR A 500 -0.62 -7.46 -8.22
CA TYR A 500 -0.77 -8.35 -9.39
C TYR A 500 0.24 -9.52 -9.41
N SER A 501 1.34 -9.44 -8.64
CA SER A 501 2.36 -10.49 -8.58
C SER A 501 1.86 -11.70 -7.81
N ASP A 502 2.01 -12.90 -8.39
CA ASP A 502 1.73 -14.17 -7.70
C ASP A 502 2.66 -14.41 -6.49
N ASN A 503 3.75 -13.64 -6.35
CA ASN A 503 4.63 -13.63 -5.18
C ASN A 503 4.89 -12.20 -4.69
N LEU A 504 4.23 -11.83 -3.58
CA LEU A 504 4.36 -10.51 -2.94
C LEU A 504 5.60 -10.38 -2.02
N TYR A 505 6.29 -11.47 -1.70
CA TYR A 505 7.48 -11.52 -0.86
C TYR A 505 8.34 -12.74 -1.23
N ASP A 506 9.65 -12.58 -1.41
CA ASP A 506 10.58 -13.63 -1.83
C ASP A 506 11.65 -13.87 -0.75
N GLU A 507 11.61 -15.03 -0.08
CA GLU A 507 12.55 -15.37 1.01
C GLU A 507 14.03 -15.39 0.59
N ARG A 508 14.31 -15.44 -0.71
CA ARG A 508 15.67 -15.47 -1.28
C ARG A 508 16.28 -14.06 -1.37
N LYS A 509 15.48 -13.00 -1.24
CA LYS A 509 15.94 -11.61 -1.22
C LYS A 509 16.16 -11.13 0.21
N GLU A 510 17.06 -10.16 0.36
CA GLU A 510 17.16 -9.40 1.59
C GLU A 510 16.00 -8.41 1.72
N THR A 511 15.59 -8.11 2.94
CA THR A 511 14.40 -7.33 3.25
C THR A 511 14.77 -6.01 3.91
N LEU A 512 14.23 -4.92 3.36
CA LEU A 512 14.26 -3.58 3.92
C LEU A 512 12.96 -3.33 4.70
N ILE A 513 13.08 -2.85 5.94
CA ILE A 513 11.94 -2.45 6.78
C ILE A 513 12.01 -0.94 7.01
N LEU A 514 10.96 -0.22 6.62
CA LEU A 514 10.76 1.21 6.86
C LEU A 514 9.60 1.42 7.84
N MET A 515 9.76 2.34 8.79
CA MET A 515 8.66 2.95 9.51
C MET A 515 8.16 4.16 8.73
N LYS A 516 6.85 4.28 8.50
CA LYS A 516 6.17 5.50 8.05
C LYS A 516 5.39 6.11 9.21
N ARG A 517 5.36 7.43 9.30
CA ARG A 517 4.48 8.20 10.19
C ARG A 517 4.36 9.60 9.63
N ASP A 518 3.14 10.09 9.50
CA ASP A 518 2.82 11.19 8.59
C ASP A 518 3.43 10.91 7.19
N GLU A 519 4.13 11.91 6.66
CA GLU A 519 4.81 11.89 5.35
C GLU A 519 6.28 11.45 5.44
N TYR A 520 6.78 11.16 6.64
CA TYR A 520 8.19 10.84 6.88
C TYR A 520 8.42 9.33 7.04
N TYR A 521 9.53 8.87 6.46
CA TYR A 521 10.02 7.51 6.46
C TYR A 521 11.33 7.43 7.27
N GLU A 522 11.47 6.41 8.10
CA GLU A 522 12.67 6.10 8.87
C GLU A 522 13.00 4.61 8.74
N PRO A 523 14.18 4.22 8.23
CA PRO A 523 14.53 2.81 8.12
C PRO A 523 14.85 2.19 9.49
N ILE A 524 14.48 0.92 9.66
CA ILE A 524 14.70 0.14 10.88
C ILE A 524 15.90 -0.78 10.67
N TYR A 525 16.95 -0.61 11.47
CA TYR A 525 18.20 -1.38 11.39
C TYR A 525 18.43 -2.19 12.66
N LEU A 526 19.11 -3.34 12.51
CA LEU A 526 19.61 -4.10 13.65
C LEU A 526 20.95 -3.48 14.09
N TYR A 527 20.99 -2.94 15.30
CA TYR A 527 22.09 -2.17 15.87
C TYR A 527 22.82 -2.99 16.95
N THR A 528 24.16 -2.95 16.93
CA THR A 528 24.99 -3.66 17.91
C THR A 528 26.18 -2.78 18.30
N VAL A 529 26.35 -2.54 19.60
CA VAL A 529 27.58 -1.94 20.16
C VAL A 529 28.53 -3.07 20.54
N LYS A 530 29.68 -3.17 19.88
CA LYS A 530 30.74 -4.08 20.33
C LYS A 530 31.54 -3.41 21.43
N SER A 531 31.87 -4.19 22.46
CA SER A 531 32.84 -3.79 23.49
C SER A 531 33.59 -5.04 23.95
N ASP A 532 34.90 -4.97 24.00
CA ASP A 532 35.74 -5.93 24.68
C ASP A 532 35.66 -5.63 26.19
N GLU A 533 34.86 -6.39 26.94
CA GLU A 533 34.66 -6.13 28.37
C GLU A 533 35.87 -6.54 29.23
N ASP A 534 36.85 -7.24 28.64
CA ASP A 534 38.09 -7.69 29.29
C ASP A 534 39.22 -6.64 29.35
N ILE A 535 39.03 -5.43 28.78
CA ILE A 535 40.08 -4.38 28.73
C ILE A 535 39.57 -3.05 29.29
N GLU A 536 40.14 -2.59 30.41
CA GLU A 536 39.95 -1.23 30.90
C GLU A 536 40.47 -0.21 29.87
N GLY A 537 39.54 0.49 29.22
CA GLY A 537 39.83 1.42 28.12
C GLY A 537 39.55 0.88 26.71
N GLY A 538 38.90 -0.28 26.58
CA GLY A 538 38.48 -0.84 25.28
C GLY A 538 37.64 0.12 24.43
N THR A 539 37.90 0.14 23.12
CA THR A 539 37.17 0.96 22.14
C THR A 539 35.80 0.37 21.83
N ARG A 540 34.73 1.15 22.05
CA ARG A 540 33.38 0.79 21.60
C ARG A 540 33.25 0.98 20.09
N GLU A 541 32.98 -0.09 19.35
CA GLU A 541 32.66 -0.03 17.92
C GLU A 541 31.13 -0.10 17.74
N MET A 542 30.60 0.70 16.80
CA MET A 542 29.17 0.74 16.48
C MET A 542 28.94 0.08 15.12
N THR A 543 28.26 -1.07 15.11
CA THR A 543 27.90 -1.80 13.89
C THR A 543 26.39 -1.84 13.70
N SER A 544 25.93 -1.83 12.45
CA SER A 544 24.51 -2.02 12.13
C SER A 544 24.32 -2.84 10.85
N ILE A 545 23.23 -3.60 10.80
CA ILE A 545 22.80 -4.38 9.63
C ILE A 545 21.51 -3.74 9.10
N LYS A 546 21.53 -3.34 7.82
CA LYS A 546 20.48 -2.52 7.20
C LYS A 546 19.41 -3.30 6.43
N THR A 547 19.71 -4.53 6.06
CA THR A 547 18.86 -5.42 5.27
C THR A 547 18.88 -6.82 5.89
N PHE A 548 17.75 -7.53 5.86
CA PHE A 548 17.55 -8.75 6.65
C PHE A 548 17.19 -9.95 5.80
N SER A 549 17.78 -11.12 6.09
CA SER A 549 17.41 -12.39 5.46
C SER A 549 16.72 -13.33 6.45
N ASN A 550 15.92 -14.27 5.94
CA ASN A 550 15.27 -15.31 6.75
C ASN A 550 16.26 -16.23 7.50
N GLN A 551 17.56 -16.14 7.19
CA GLN A 551 18.64 -16.86 7.89
C GLN A 551 19.07 -16.17 9.19
N MET A 552 18.79 -14.87 9.35
CA MET A 552 19.14 -14.11 10.56
C MET A 552 18.22 -14.47 11.72
N LYS A 553 18.76 -15.09 12.77
CA LYS A 553 18.01 -15.56 13.96
C LYS A 553 17.19 -14.45 14.62
N GLN A 554 17.72 -13.23 14.63
CA GLN A 554 17.11 -12.02 15.18
C GLN A 554 15.92 -11.50 14.36
N ALA A 555 15.91 -11.70 13.05
CA ALA A 555 14.88 -11.18 12.14
C ALA A 555 13.85 -12.23 11.71
N ARG A 556 14.18 -13.53 11.77
CA ARG A 556 13.37 -14.61 11.18
C ARG A 556 11.91 -14.62 11.63
N THR A 557 11.61 -14.39 12.91
CA THR A 557 10.21 -14.33 13.40
C THR A 557 9.46 -13.16 12.79
N VAL A 558 10.07 -11.96 12.80
CA VAL A 558 9.51 -10.75 12.18
C VAL A 558 9.24 -10.95 10.70
N LEU A 559 10.21 -11.47 9.94
CA LEU A 559 10.10 -11.70 8.51
C LEU A 559 9.05 -12.76 8.17
N ASN A 560 8.93 -13.82 8.97
CA ASN A 560 7.86 -14.82 8.83
C ASN A 560 6.47 -14.21 9.07
N ASN A 561 6.31 -13.42 10.15
CA ASN A 561 5.05 -12.71 10.45
C ASN A 561 4.63 -11.83 9.26
N ILE A 562 5.57 -11.04 8.72
CA ILE A 562 5.33 -10.16 7.58
C ILE A 562 4.94 -10.98 6.35
N LYS A 563 5.73 -12.00 5.97
CA LYS A 563 5.44 -12.87 4.81
C LYS A 563 4.03 -13.46 4.89
N GLN A 564 3.68 -14.09 6.00
CA GLN A 564 2.38 -14.74 6.20
C GLN A 564 1.23 -13.73 6.19
N THR A 565 1.44 -12.53 6.75
CA THR A 565 0.46 -11.44 6.73
C THR A 565 0.23 -10.92 5.32
N THR A 566 1.29 -10.52 4.61
CA THR A 566 1.21 -10.02 3.24
C THR A 566 0.58 -11.05 2.30
N GLN A 567 1.01 -12.31 2.34
CA GLN A 567 0.46 -13.38 1.50
C GLN A 567 -1.00 -13.75 1.79
N ARG A 568 -1.56 -13.38 2.96
CA ARG A 568 -2.94 -13.67 3.34
C ARG A 568 -3.89 -12.48 3.16
N TYR A 569 -3.42 -11.25 3.39
CA TYR A 569 -4.27 -10.06 3.44
C TYR A 569 -4.09 -9.10 2.26
N CYS A 570 -2.93 -9.06 1.62
CA CYS A 570 -2.62 -8.12 0.51
C CYS A 570 -2.90 -8.65 -0.90
N ASN A 571 -3.32 -9.92 -1.04
CA ASN A 571 -3.78 -10.43 -2.33
C ASN A 571 -5.08 -9.73 -2.77
N VAL A 572 -5.18 -9.37 -4.06
CA VAL A 572 -6.37 -8.72 -4.62
C VAL A 572 -7.65 -9.54 -4.36
N LYS A 573 -8.69 -8.88 -3.87
CA LYS A 573 -9.99 -9.48 -3.53
C LYS A 573 -11.09 -8.93 -4.47
N PRO A 574 -12.06 -9.75 -4.92
CA PRO A 574 -13.09 -9.31 -5.86
C PRO A 574 -14.07 -8.31 -5.23
N SER A 575 -14.42 -7.22 -5.92
CA SER A 575 -15.29 -6.17 -5.36
C SER A 575 -16.71 -6.66 -5.05
N MET A 576 -17.28 -7.54 -5.89
CA MET A 576 -18.65 -8.05 -5.77
C MET A 576 -18.75 -9.55 -6.13
N PRO A 577 -18.20 -10.46 -5.31
CA PRO A 577 -18.14 -11.90 -5.59
C PRO A 577 -19.50 -12.60 -5.63
N ASN A 578 -20.51 -12.03 -4.95
CA ASN A 578 -21.88 -12.56 -4.93
C ASN A 578 -22.69 -12.15 -6.18
N VAL A 579 -22.16 -11.26 -7.02
CA VAL A 579 -22.82 -10.76 -8.25
C VAL A 579 -22.14 -11.34 -9.49
N TYR A 580 -20.81 -11.35 -9.54
CA TYR A 580 -20.05 -11.86 -10.69
C TYR A 580 -19.42 -13.22 -10.38
N THR A 581 -19.93 -14.27 -11.03
CA THR A 581 -19.50 -15.66 -10.83
C THR A 581 -18.29 -16.09 -11.67
N TYR A 582 -17.71 -15.18 -12.46
CA TYR A 582 -16.54 -15.44 -13.31
C TYR A 582 -15.26 -15.62 -12.47
N LYS A 583 -14.33 -16.44 -12.97
CA LYS A 583 -13.02 -16.65 -12.33
C LYS A 583 -12.02 -15.58 -12.77
N LYS A 584 -11.15 -15.11 -11.86
CA LYS A 584 -9.91 -14.43 -12.27
C LYS A 584 -9.05 -15.44 -13.04
N ASN A 585 -8.51 -15.06 -14.20
CA ASN A 585 -7.57 -15.90 -14.94
C ASN A 585 -6.17 -15.91 -14.25
N ILE A 586 -5.32 -16.84 -14.65
CA ILE A 586 -3.92 -16.95 -14.20
C ILE A 586 -3.01 -15.96 -14.93
N SER A 587 -1.88 -15.59 -14.32
CA SER A 587 -0.87 -14.72 -14.93
C SER A 587 -0.26 -15.34 -16.19
N ALA A 588 0.31 -14.51 -17.08
CA ALA A 588 1.01 -15.01 -18.27
C ALA A 588 2.20 -15.91 -17.92
N ILE A 589 2.87 -15.65 -16.79
CA ILE A 589 4.01 -16.43 -16.29
C ILE A 589 3.55 -17.81 -15.81
N GLU A 590 2.42 -17.89 -15.08
CA GLU A 590 1.85 -19.17 -14.64
C GLU A 590 1.27 -19.96 -15.82
N LEU A 591 0.59 -19.29 -16.76
CA LEU A 591 0.15 -19.91 -18.02
C LEU A 591 1.34 -20.50 -18.78
N LEU A 592 2.44 -19.76 -18.92
CA LEU A 592 3.67 -20.24 -19.54
C LEU A 592 4.25 -21.46 -18.82
N ARG A 593 4.24 -21.47 -17.47
CA ARG A 593 4.72 -22.59 -16.65
C ARG A 593 3.90 -23.85 -16.92
N ILE A 594 2.58 -23.73 -16.95
CA ILE A 594 1.65 -24.83 -17.23
C ILE A 594 1.80 -25.32 -18.69
N LEU A 595 1.94 -24.41 -19.66
CA LEU A 595 2.15 -24.77 -21.07
C LEU A 595 3.45 -25.56 -21.26
N LYS A 596 4.56 -25.10 -20.66
CA LYS A 596 5.85 -25.80 -20.70
C LYS A 596 5.80 -27.16 -20.00
N SER A 597 5.11 -27.28 -18.86
CA SER A 597 4.97 -28.56 -18.14
C SER A 597 4.03 -29.57 -18.81
N ASN A 598 3.28 -29.15 -19.83
CA ASN A 598 2.39 -30.01 -20.63
C ASN A 598 2.87 -30.11 -22.10
N GLU A 599 4.15 -29.82 -22.36
CA GLU A 599 4.83 -29.98 -23.66
C GLU A 599 4.22 -29.20 -24.84
N TYR A 600 3.51 -28.09 -24.58
CA TYR A 600 2.94 -27.26 -25.64
C TYR A 600 3.98 -26.35 -26.31
N THR A 601 4.01 -26.35 -27.65
CA THR A 601 4.85 -25.45 -28.45
C THR A 601 4.32 -24.02 -28.41
N ILE A 602 5.07 -23.10 -27.79
CA ILE A 602 4.78 -21.67 -27.75
C ILE A 602 5.25 -20.98 -29.04
N ARG A 603 4.45 -20.04 -29.57
CA ARG A 603 4.79 -19.23 -30.75
C ARG A 603 5.27 -17.84 -30.35
N ASN A 604 4.40 -17.06 -29.71
CA ASN A 604 4.65 -15.70 -29.26
C ASN A 604 3.67 -15.30 -28.14
N GLN A 605 4.01 -14.25 -27.39
CA GLN A 605 3.11 -13.58 -26.45
C GLN A 605 2.38 -12.42 -27.17
N CYS A 606 1.12 -12.19 -26.82
CA CYS A 606 0.28 -11.18 -27.48
C CYS A 606 0.09 -9.96 -26.59
N LEU A 607 0.46 -8.77 -27.09
CA LEU A 607 0.37 -7.48 -26.41
C LEU A 607 -0.80 -6.65 -26.94
N ASN A 608 -1.42 -5.88 -26.05
CA ASN A 608 -2.34 -4.80 -26.42
C ASN A 608 -1.62 -3.44 -26.54
N TYR A 609 -2.34 -2.43 -27.08
CA TYR A 609 -1.88 -1.03 -27.16
C TYR A 609 -1.82 -0.29 -25.79
N ARG A 610 -1.69 -1.04 -24.69
CA ARG A 610 -1.38 -0.53 -23.34
C ARG A 610 -0.18 -1.26 -22.73
N GLY A 611 0.60 -1.98 -23.54
CA GLY A 611 1.84 -2.67 -23.15
C GLY A 611 1.64 -3.97 -22.37
N LYS A 612 0.39 -4.42 -22.14
CA LYS A 612 0.11 -5.62 -21.35
C LYS A 612 -0.03 -6.85 -22.23
N VAL A 613 0.54 -7.96 -21.78
CA VAL A 613 0.32 -9.30 -22.33
C VAL A 613 -1.10 -9.74 -21.99
N ILE A 614 -1.93 -9.97 -23.02
CA ILE A 614 -3.33 -10.42 -22.89
C ILE A 614 -3.52 -11.91 -23.16
N GLY A 615 -2.53 -12.57 -23.76
CA GLY A 615 -2.55 -14.00 -24.02
C GLY A 615 -1.24 -14.54 -24.60
N ILE A 616 -1.18 -15.86 -24.76
CA ILE A 616 -0.06 -16.59 -25.38
C ILE A 616 -0.60 -17.39 -26.56
N ASN A 617 0.05 -17.24 -27.72
CA ASN A 617 -0.24 -18.09 -28.88
C ASN A 617 0.59 -19.37 -28.82
N ILE A 618 -0.08 -20.52 -28.95
CA ILE A 618 0.55 -21.83 -29.04
C ILE A 618 0.24 -22.52 -30.38
N ILE A 619 1.07 -23.49 -30.78
CA ILE A 619 0.89 -24.25 -32.02
C ILE A 619 0.34 -25.64 -31.67
N ILE A 620 -0.86 -25.96 -32.18
CA ILE A 620 -1.44 -27.30 -32.10
C ILE A 620 -1.92 -27.71 -33.50
N ASN A 621 -1.60 -28.94 -33.93
CA ASN A 621 -2.00 -29.48 -35.23
C ASN A 621 -1.67 -28.57 -36.43
N LYS A 622 -0.52 -27.88 -36.39
CA LYS A 622 -0.06 -26.85 -37.35
C LYS A 622 -0.89 -25.56 -37.41
N LYS A 623 -1.87 -25.37 -36.53
CA LYS A 623 -2.64 -24.13 -36.37
C LYS A 623 -2.21 -23.35 -35.12
N SER A 624 -2.38 -22.04 -35.15
CA SER A 624 -2.22 -21.16 -33.98
C SER A 624 -3.47 -21.23 -33.10
N VAL A 625 -3.31 -21.24 -31.78
CA VAL A 625 -4.38 -21.08 -30.79
C VAL A 625 -3.99 -19.93 -29.88
N PHE A 626 -4.82 -18.89 -29.81
CA PHE A 626 -4.73 -17.85 -28.79
C PHE A 626 -5.30 -18.38 -27.47
N LEU A 627 -4.52 -18.32 -26.39
CA LEU A 627 -4.97 -18.58 -25.03
C LEU A 627 -4.91 -17.29 -24.20
N PRO A 628 -6.05 -16.75 -23.73
CA PRO A 628 -6.05 -15.56 -22.89
C PRO A 628 -5.42 -15.85 -21.52
N CYS A 629 -4.77 -14.83 -20.95
CA CYS A 629 -4.28 -14.80 -19.57
C CYS A 629 -4.84 -13.58 -18.83
N PHE A 630 -4.57 -13.47 -17.52
CA PHE A 630 -4.76 -12.21 -16.80
C PHE A 630 -3.76 -11.16 -17.34
N PRO A 631 -4.16 -9.90 -17.60
CA PRO A 631 -3.27 -8.87 -18.14
C PRO A 631 -1.97 -8.74 -17.34
N SER A 632 -0.85 -9.07 -18.00
CA SER A 632 0.45 -9.29 -17.37
C SER A 632 1.57 -8.44 -18.00
N THR A 633 2.67 -8.24 -17.28
CA THR A 633 3.94 -7.74 -17.84
C THR A 633 4.46 -8.63 -18.97
N ILE A 634 5.23 -8.03 -19.89
CA ILE A 634 6.03 -8.71 -20.90
C ILE A 634 6.95 -9.74 -20.25
N ILE A 635 6.99 -10.96 -20.82
CA ILE A 635 7.90 -12.02 -20.41
C ILE A 635 9.14 -12.00 -21.31
N ASN A 636 10.34 -12.01 -20.72
CA ASN A 636 11.58 -12.12 -21.48
C ASN A 636 11.68 -13.45 -22.24
N ASP A 637 12.49 -13.46 -23.30
CA ASP A 637 12.82 -14.63 -24.13
C ASP A 637 11.63 -15.29 -24.86
N ILE A 638 10.52 -14.55 -25.04
CA ILE A 638 9.38 -14.96 -25.88
C ILE A 638 9.14 -13.87 -26.95
N PRO A 639 9.03 -14.21 -28.24
CA PRO A 639 8.69 -13.25 -29.29
C PRO A 639 7.36 -12.53 -29.02
N ILE A 640 7.24 -11.28 -29.44
CA ILE A 640 6.03 -10.46 -29.31
C ILE A 640 5.16 -10.59 -30.59
N SER A 641 3.84 -10.49 -30.40
CA SER A 641 2.83 -10.19 -31.41
C SER A 641 1.97 -9.05 -30.87
N TYR A 642 1.48 -8.17 -31.72
CA TYR A 642 0.39 -7.26 -31.33
C TYR A 642 -0.95 -7.94 -31.54
N MET A 643 -2.00 -7.36 -30.97
CA MET A 643 -3.33 -7.97 -31.00
C MET A 643 -3.99 -7.95 -32.40
N ASP A 644 -3.53 -7.07 -33.31
CA ASP A 644 -3.87 -7.08 -34.75
C ASP A 644 -3.32 -8.33 -35.47
N ASP A 645 -2.24 -8.95 -34.95
CA ASP A 645 -1.54 -10.07 -35.59
C ASP A 645 -2.14 -11.45 -35.23
N ILE A 646 -3.24 -11.50 -34.48
CA ILE A 646 -3.82 -12.77 -33.98
C ILE A 646 -4.49 -13.54 -35.12
N GLN A 647 -4.06 -14.78 -35.33
CA GLN A 647 -4.67 -15.69 -36.31
C GLN A 647 -5.82 -16.48 -35.68
N TRP A 648 -7.04 -15.98 -35.88
CA TRP A 648 -8.29 -16.59 -35.45
C TRP A 648 -8.64 -17.89 -36.22
N ASN A 649 -9.64 -18.62 -35.73
CA ASN A 649 -10.08 -19.90 -36.30
C ASN A 649 -11.59 -20.09 -36.12
N GLY A 650 -12.25 -20.75 -37.07
CA GLY A 650 -13.69 -21.03 -37.05
C GLY A 650 -14.19 -21.79 -35.81
N TYR A 651 -15.44 -21.48 -35.45
CA TYR A 651 -16.09 -21.79 -34.16
C TYR A 651 -15.81 -23.19 -33.60
N GLU A 652 -16.20 -24.24 -34.34
CA GLU A 652 -16.19 -25.61 -33.81
C GLU A 652 -14.79 -26.06 -33.37
N TRP A 653 -13.78 -25.71 -34.16
CA TRP A 653 -12.40 -26.08 -33.87
C TRP A 653 -11.90 -25.36 -32.62
N THR A 654 -12.19 -24.05 -32.52
CA THR A 654 -11.85 -23.20 -31.36
C THR A 654 -12.55 -23.70 -30.09
N ARG A 655 -13.88 -23.91 -30.13
CA ARG A 655 -14.67 -24.51 -29.04
C ARG A 655 -14.09 -25.84 -28.58
N ASN A 656 -13.81 -26.75 -29.52
CA ASN A 656 -13.36 -28.11 -29.21
C ASN A 656 -11.92 -28.13 -28.69
N ILE A 657 -11.00 -27.30 -29.21
CA ILE A 657 -9.62 -27.26 -28.73
C ILE A 657 -9.51 -26.62 -27.34
N LEU A 658 -10.30 -25.58 -27.04
CA LEU A 658 -10.37 -24.97 -25.71
C LEU A 658 -10.92 -25.96 -24.67
N ARG A 659 -12.03 -26.65 -24.98
CA ARG A 659 -12.54 -27.77 -24.14
C ARG A 659 -11.46 -28.85 -23.92
N LYS A 660 -10.65 -29.18 -24.94
CA LYS A 660 -9.54 -30.16 -24.83
C LYS A 660 -8.37 -29.66 -23.98
N ILE A 661 -7.95 -28.40 -24.10
CA ILE A 661 -6.82 -27.83 -23.32
C ILE A 661 -7.20 -27.75 -21.84
N SER A 662 -8.40 -27.24 -21.52
CA SER A 662 -8.87 -27.16 -20.13
C SER A 662 -8.96 -28.55 -19.48
N SER A 663 -9.48 -29.56 -20.19
CA SER A 663 -9.55 -30.94 -19.66
C SER A 663 -8.18 -31.64 -19.56
N HIS A 664 -7.30 -31.50 -20.56
CA HIS A 664 -5.94 -32.06 -20.53
C HIS A 664 -5.12 -31.50 -19.36
N THR A 665 -5.21 -30.20 -19.10
CA THR A 665 -4.53 -29.51 -18.00
C THR A 665 -5.26 -29.62 -16.65
N LYS A 666 -6.26 -30.49 -16.53
CA LYS A 666 -7.06 -30.70 -15.29
C LYS A 666 -7.68 -29.41 -14.74
N HIS A 667 -8.13 -28.54 -15.64
CA HIS A 667 -8.67 -27.20 -15.40
C HIS A 667 -7.68 -26.19 -14.79
N ALA A 668 -6.37 -26.42 -14.91
CA ALA A 668 -5.36 -25.42 -14.56
C ALA A 668 -5.33 -24.24 -15.56
N ILE A 669 -5.62 -24.48 -16.86
CA ILE A 669 -5.86 -23.41 -17.82
C ILE A 669 -7.38 -23.12 -17.88
N LEU A 670 -7.75 -21.92 -17.44
CA LEU A 670 -9.13 -21.44 -17.30
C LEU A 670 -9.74 -20.93 -18.62
N CYS A 671 -9.56 -21.70 -19.70
CA CYS A 671 -9.99 -21.32 -21.05
C CYS A 671 -11.30 -21.99 -21.50
N LYS A 672 -12.06 -22.61 -20.58
CA LYS A 672 -13.30 -23.33 -20.95
C LYS A 672 -14.33 -22.36 -21.56
N PRO A 673 -14.90 -22.65 -22.75
CA PRO A 673 -16.02 -21.90 -23.31
C PRO A 673 -17.22 -21.88 -22.36
N MET A 674 -17.79 -20.69 -22.12
CA MET A 674 -18.92 -20.47 -21.22
C MET A 674 -20.14 -19.86 -21.91
N LEU A 675 -19.95 -18.88 -22.81
CA LEU A 675 -21.03 -18.29 -23.64
C LEU A 675 -20.57 -18.18 -25.10
N LYS A 676 -21.50 -18.27 -26.05
CA LYS A 676 -21.29 -17.90 -27.46
C LYS A 676 -21.84 -16.50 -27.71
N VAL A 677 -21.05 -15.64 -28.34
CA VAL A 677 -21.40 -14.25 -28.63
C VAL A 677 -22.02 -14.18 -30.01
N VAL A 678 -23.23 -13.66 -30.10
CA VAL A 678 -24.05 -13.61 -31.31
C VAL A 678 -24.36 -12.16 -31.67
N GLU A 679 -24.19 -11.79 -32.93
CA GLU A 679 -24.52 -10.47 -33.48
C GLU A 679 -25.11 -10.70 -34.89
N ASP A 680 -26.24 -10.06 -35.22
CA ASP A 680 -26.99 -10.28 -36.49
C ASP A 680 -27.23 -11.75 -36.86
N GLN A 681 -27.54 -12.58 -35.86
CA GLN A 681 -27.72 -14.05 -35.97
C GLN A 681 -26.45 -14.85 -36.34
N LEU A 682 -25.29 -14.19 -36.43
CA LEU A 682 -23.99 -14.82 -36.61
C LEU A 682 -23.27 -14.96 -35.26
N ILE A 683 -22.65 -16.11 -35.01
CA ILE A 683 -21.68 -16.27 -33.93
C ILE A 683 -20.40 -15.55 -34.35
N ILE A 684 -19.94 -14.59 -33.54
CA ILE A 684 -18.71 -13.80 -33.76
C ILE A 684 -17.56 -14.21 -32.82
N GLY A 685 -17.86 -14.94 -31.74
CA GLY A 685 -16.84 -15.44 -30.83
C GLY A 685 -17.36 -16.19 -29.60
N ILE A 686 -16.45 -16.45 -28.67
CA ILE A 686 -16.66 -17.24 -27.44
C ILE A 686 -16.19 -16.43 -26.23
N LEU A 687 -16.99 -16.38 -25.16
CA LEU A 687 -16.53 -15.95 -23.84
C LEU A 687 -16.11 -17.16 -23.00
N THR A 688 -14.95 -17.07 -22.35
CA THR A 688 -14.44 -18.08 -21.41
C THR A 688 -15.08 -18.01 -20.02
N GLU A 689 -14.84 -19.01 -19.18
CA GLU A 689 -15.11 -19.00 -17.73
C GLU A 689 -14.42 -17.86 -16.95
N THR A 690 -13.56 -17.07 -17.61
CA THR A 690 -12.84 -15.90 -17.07
C THR A 690 -13.37 -14.56 -17.62
N ASN A 691 -14.51 -14.56 -18.31
CA ASN A 691 -15.08 -13.40 -19.02
C ASN A 691 -14.14 -12.78 -20.05
N GLN A 692 -13.39 -13.60 -20.79
CA GLN A 692 -12.48 -13.13 -21.84
C GLN A 692 -12.95 -13.61 -23.21
N PHE A 693 -12.99 -12.68 -24.16
CA PHE A 693 -13.46 -12.91 -25.52
C PHE A 693 -12.37 -13.57 -26.38
N ILE A 694 -12.78 -14.56 -27.16
CA ILE A 694 -11.97 -15.23 -28.19
C ILE A 694 -12.78 -15.16 -29.48
N GLN A 695 -12.35 -14.32 -30.41
CA GLN A 695 -12.96 -14.14 -31.72
C GLN A 695 -12.82 -15.40 -32.58
N ILE A 696 -13.72 -15.58 -33.55
CA ILE A 696 -13.62 -16.63 -34.56
C ILE A 696 -13.52 -16.02 -35.97
N ASP A 697 -12.95 -16.79 -36.89
CA ASP A 697 -12.85 -16.41 -38.31
C ASP A 697 -13.06 -17.65 -39.21
N PRO A 698 -14.03 -17.63 -40.14
CA PRO A 698 -15.07 -16.60 -40.31
C PRO A 698 -16.14 -16.68 -39.20
N PRO A 699 -16.96 -15.63 -39.01
CA PRO A 699 -18.26 -15.73 -38.36
C PRO A 699 -19.15 -16.79 -39.06
N ILE A 700 -20.04 -17.42 -38.30
CA ILE A 700 -20.94 -18.48 -38.81
C ILE A 700 -22.37 -18.27 -38.34
N ALA A 701 -23.35 -18.88 -38.98
CA ALA A 701 -24.74 -18.86 -38.51
C ALA A 701 -24.85 -19.45 -37.09
N ASN A 702 -25.83 -18.97 -36.31
CA ASN A 702 -26.14 -19.51 -35.00
C ASN A 702 -27.08 -20.73 -35.07
N ASP A 703 -26.74 -21.72 -35.91
CA ASP A 703 -27.51 -22.96 -36.13
C ASP A 703 -26.97 -24.18 -35.34
N ILE A 704 -25.95 -23.97 -34.49
CA ILE A 704 -25.25 -25.03 -33.77
C ILE A 704 -25.77 -25.20 -32.33
N GLU A 705 -26.37 -26.36 -32.06
CA GLU A 705 -26.70 -26.86 -30.72
C GLU A 705 -25.47 -27.52 -30.05
N ASP A 706 -24.88 -26.88 -29.03
CA ASP A 706 -23.69 -27.41 -28.33
C ASP A 706 -23.67 -27.24 -26.80
N GLY A 707 -24.82 -26.81 -26.25
CA GLY A 707 -25.05 -26.57 -24.83
C GLY A 707 -24.39 -25.30 -24.26
N ILE A 708 -23.88 -24.40 -25.10
CA ILE A 708 -23.33 -23.10 -24.68
C ILE A 708 -24.43 -22.03 -24.78
N PRO A 709 -24.78 -21.33 -23.67
CA PRO A 709 -25.77 -20.25 -23.70
C PRO A 709 -25.31 -19.05 -24.53
N GLU A 710 -26.28 -18.24 -24.96
CA GLU A 710 -26.09 -17.13 -25.88
C GLU A 710 -25.97 -15.79 -25.16
N TYR A 711 -25.07 -14.95 -25.68
CA TYR A 711 -24.99 -13.54 -25.34
C TYR A 711 -25.15 -12.73 -26.64
N VAL A 712 -26.22 -11.95 -26.74
CA VAL A 712 -26.50 -11.11 -27.91
C VAL A 712 -25.78 -9.78 -27.77
N SER A 713 -24.92 -9.46 -28.72
CA SER A 713 -24.36 -8.11 -28.89
C SER A 713 -25.37 -7.22 -29.60
N ASN A 714 -25.49 -5.98 -29.12
CA ASN A 714 -26.40 -4.96 -29.65
C ASN A 714 -25.61 -3.73 -30.17
N SER A 715 -24.34 -3.85 -30.57
CA SER A 715 -23.45 -2.68 -30.50
C SER A 715 -22.32 -2.50 -31.54
N LEU A 716 -21.73 -3.53 -32.15
CA LEU A 716 -20.46 -3.35 -32.90
C LEU A 716 -20.31 -4.26 -34.14
N SER A 717 -21.20 -4.06 -35.12
CA SER A 717 -21.14 -4.65 -36.47
C SER A 717 -19.74 -4.66 -37.10
N ASP A 718 -19.42 -5.72 -37.85
CA ASP A 718 -18.16 -5.92 -38.58
C ASP A 718 -16.88 -5.76 -37.73
N ASN A 719 -16.64 -6.74 -36.84
CA ASN A 719 -15.44 -6.83 -35.98
C ASN A 719 -15.22 -5.63 -35.04
N GLY A 720 -16.25 -4.79 -34.83
CA GLY A 720 -16.09 -3.45 -34.27
C GLY A 720 -15.47 -3.40 -32.87
N TYR A 721 -15.57 -4.46 -32.06
CA TYR A 721 -14.90 -4.55 -30.75
C TYR A 721 -13.39 -4.30 -30.82
N PHE A 722 -12.72 -4.83 -31.84
CA PHE A 722 -11.27 -4.70 -31.97
C PHE A 722 -10.85 -3.30 -32.41
N GLU A 723 -11.48 -2.78 -33.46
CA GLU A 723 -11.21 -1.44 -33.97
C GLU A 723 -11.69 -0.35 -33.00
N ALA A 724 -12.71 -0.61 -32.16
CA ALA A 724 -13.10 0.27 -31.07
C ALA A 724 -12.05 0.34 -29.95
N ASP A 725 -11.51 -0.80 -29.47
CA ASP A 725 -10.45 -0.81 -28.46
C ASP A 725 -9.17 -0.11 -28.97
N LYS A 726 -8.85 -0.31 -30.25
CA LYS A 726 -7.74 0.33 -30.97
C LYS A 726 -7.97 1.84 -31.14
N ALA A 727 -9.16 2.27 -31.60
CA ALA A 727 -9.51 3.68 -31.69
C ALA A 727 -9.53 4.36 -30.32
N MET A 728 -10.04 3.70 -29.27
CA MET A 728 -10.03 4.22 -27.89
C MET A 728 -8.64 4.27 -27.26
N ALA A 729 -7.70 3.43 -27.69
CA ALA A 729 -6.31 3.46 -27.22
C ALA A 729 -5.44 4.50 -27.94
N ILE A 730 -5.79 4.88 -29.19
CA ILE A 730 -4.88 5.59 -30.11
C ILE A 730 -5.45 6.91 -30.65
N SER A 731 -6.77 7.12 -30.66
CA SER A 731 -7.36 8.33 -31.25
C SER A 731 -6.98 9.59 -30.48
N ARG A 732 -6.01 10.32 -31.04
CA ARG A 732 -5.59 11.67 -30.64
C ARG A 732 -6.58 12.76 -31.06
N GLN A 733 -7.60 12.43 -31.85
CA GLN A 733 -8.64 13.36 -32.31
C GLN A 733 -9.90 13.28 -31.42
N PRO A 734 -10.54 14.42 -31.12
CA PRO A 734 -11.88 14.41 -30.53
C PRO A 734 -12.87 13.84 -31.54
N ASP A 735 -13.82 13.04 -31.05
CA ASP A 735 -14.96 12.57 -31.84
C ASP A 735 -15.85 13.76 -32.25
N LEU A 736 -15.58 14.29 -33.44
CA LEU A 736 -16.29 15.43 -34.03
C LEU A 736 -17.78 15.15 -34.21
N THR A 737 -18.17 13.90 -34.44
CA THR A 737 -19.58 13.54 -34.64
C THR A 737 -20.35 13.65 -33.33
N ARG A 738 -19.83 13.07 -32.25
CA ARG A 738 -20.42 13.16 -30.91
C ARG A 738 -20.33 14.57 -30.34
N THR A 739 -19.21 15.30 -30.50
CA THR A 739 -19.12 16.67 -29.97
C THR A 739 -20.06 17.62 -30.70
N THR A 740 -20.20 17.50 -32.02
CA THR A 740 -21.17 18.30 -32.79
C THR A 740 -22.60 17.91 -32.42
N THR A 741 -22.91 16.61 -32.30
CA THR A 741 -24.25 16.13 -31.90
C THR A 741 -24.63 16.59 -30.49
N ILE A 742 -23.73 16.50 -29.52
CA ILE A 742 -23.95 17.02 -28.16
C ILE A 742 -24.11 18.54 -28.18
N LYS A 743 -23.28 19.28 -28.94
CA LYS A 743 -23.42 20.74 -29.10
C LYS A 743 -24.78 21.11 -29.70
N ASN A 744 -25.22 20.42 -30.75
CA ASN A 744 -26.54 20.62 -31.36
C ASN A 744 -27.68 20.34 -30.38
N ILE A 745 -27.64 19.24 -29.63
CA ILE A 745 -28.65 18.89 -28.60
C ILE A 745 -28.70 19.97 -27.50
N ILE A 746 -27.54 20.49 -27.07
CA ILE A 746 -27.45 21.57 -26.07
C ILE A 746 -28.03 22.88 -26.64
N LEU A 747 -27.59 23.31 -27.83
CA LEU A 747 -28.06 24.56 -28.45
C LEU A 747 -29.56 24.53 -28.73
N GLU A 748 -30.08 23.43 -29.30
CA GLU A 748 -31.51 23.23 -29.56
C GLU A 748 -32.33 23.28 -28.26
N SER A 749 -31.81 22.67 -27.18
CA SER A 749 -32.42 22.75 -25.84
C SER A 749 -32.42 24.17 -25.28
N GLN A 750 -31.32 24.92 -25.46
CA GLN A 750 -31.21 26.31 -25.01
C GLN A 750 -32.09 27.27 -25.83
N PHE A 751 -32.18 27.13 -27.16
CA PHE A 751 -33.12 27.86 -28.01
C PHE A 751 -34.57 27.64 -27.54
N TYR A 752 -34.97 26.39 -27.28
CA TYR A 752 -36.31 26.08 -26.76
C TYR A 752 -36.55 26.63 -25.35
N MET A 753 -35.54 26.64 -24.47
CA MET A 753 -35.62 27.28 -23.14
C MET A 753 -35.73 28.82 -23.24
N ALA A 754 -35.01 29.46 -24.16
CA ALA A 754 -35.11 30.90 -24.41
C ALA A 754 -36.50 31.26 -24.98
N PHE A 755 -37.00 30.51 -25.96
CA PHE A 755 -38.34 30.62 -26.53
C PHE A 755 -39.43 30.54 -25.45
N ARG A 756 -39.38 29.51 -24.60
CA ARG A 756 -40.29 29.36 -23.44
C ARG A 756 -40.19 30.51 -22.43
N SER A 757 -39.00 31.05 -22.23
CA SER A 757 -38.77 32.17 -21.31
C SER A 757 -39.33 33.49 -21.85
N ILE A 758 -39.20 33.74 -23.17
CA ILE A 758 -39.83 34.87 -23.85
C ILE A 758 -41.35 34.82 -23.70
N LEU A 759 -41.98 33.66 -23.96
CA LEU A 759 -43.43 33.50 -23.74
C LEU A 759 -43.83 33.80 -22.28
N ARG A 760 -43.02 33.36 -21.30
CA ARG A 760 -43.27 33.63 -19.88
C ARG A 760 -43.24 35.13 -19.56
N VAL A 761 -42.32 35.89 -20.17
CA VAL A 761 -42.29 37.35 -20.02
C VAL A 761 -43.54 37.98 -20.62
N ILE A 762 -43.86 37.66 -21.89
CA ILE A 762 -45.02 38.21 -22.61
C ILE A 762 -46.33 37.92 -21.85
N LEU A 763 -46.55 36.69 -21.38
CA LEU A 763 -47.75 36.32 -20.62
C LEU A 763 -47.84 36.97 -19.23
N ASN A 764 -46.75 37.51 -18.69
CA ASN A 764 -46.74 38.19 -17.39
C ASN A 764 -46.68 39.73 -17.48
N ASP A 765 -46.54 40.28 -18.68
CA ASP A 765 -46.78 41.70 -18.96
C ASP A 765 -48.29 42.04 -18.77
N ILE A 766 -48.54 43.24 -18.23
CA ILE A 766 -49.87 43.83 -18.06
C ILE A 766 -50.57 43.98 -19.42
N LYS A 767 -49.82 44.30 -20.49
CA LYS A 767 -50.32 44.48 -21.86
C LYS A 767 -51.09 43.28 -22.40
N TYR A 768 -50.70 42.05 -22.03
CA TYR A 768 -51.30 40.81 -22.54
C TYR A 768 -52.21 40.10 -21.53
N ARG A 769 -52.60 40.78 -20.44
CA ARG A 769 -53.42 40.24 -19.35
C ARG A 769 -54.74 39.61 -19.83
N GLU A 770 -55.43 40.23 -20.79
CA GLU A 770 -56.69 39.71 -21.33
C GLU A 770 -56.49 38.40 -22.11
N VAL A 771 -55.45 38.35 -22.95
CA VAL A 771 -55.07 37.15 -23.72
C VAL A 771 -54.72 35.99 -22.78
N ARG A 772 -54.04 36.26 -21.66
CA ARG A 772 -53.77 35.27 -20.62
C ARG A 772 -55.03 34.79 -19.90
N VAL A 773 -55.99 35.66 -19.59
CA VAL A 773 -57.28 35.24 -19.00
C VAL A 773 -58.06 34.37 -19.99
N TYR A 774 -58.08 34.73 -21.27
CA TYR A 774 -58.67 33.90 -22.32
C TYR A 774 -58.00 32.53 -22.44
N LEU A 775 -56.65 32.48 -22.41
CA LEU A 775 -55.88 31.23 -22.43
C LEU A 775 -56.18 30.34 -21.21
N ILE A 776 -56.30 30.92 -20.00
CA ILE A 776 -56.69 30.19 -18.78
C ILE A 776 -58.11 29.59 -18.93
N ASN A 777 -59.06 30.36 -19.47
CA ASN A 777 -60.43 29.90 -19.70
C ASN A 777 -60.49 28.78 -20.76
N LEU A 778 -59.75 28.90 -21.85
CA LEU A 778 -59.62 27.88 -22.90
C LEU A 778 -59.04 26.57 -22.36
N LEU A 779 -58.02 26.64 -21.51
CA LEU A 779 -57.41 25.47 -20.86
C LEU A 779 -58.40 24.76 -19.93
N ASN A 780 -59.13 25.53 -19.11
CA ASN A 780 -60.06 25.01 -18.10
C ASN A 780 -61.40 24.51 -18.68
N ASN A 781 -61.83 24.98 -19.86
CA ASN A 781 -63.09 24.57 -20.48
C ASN A 781 -63.09 23.06 -20.84
N LYS A 782 -63.95 22.26 -20.22
CA LYS A 782 -64.03 20.80 -20.45
C LYS A 782 -64.76 20.40 -21.74
N ALA A 783 -65.49 21.31 -22.38
CA ALA A 783 -66.33 21.02 -23.56
C ALA A 783 -65.60 21.13 -24.92
N ILE A 784 -64.28 21.31 -24.92
CA ILE A 784 -63.46 21.43 -26.15
C ILE A 784 -62.47 20.27 -26.19
N PHE A 785 -62.47 19.52 -27.30
CA PHE A 785 -61.57 18.37 -27.51
C PHE A 785 -60.09 18.78 -27.57
N TYR A 786 -59.21 17.80 -27.34
CA TYR A 786 -57.77 18.04 -27.23
C TYR A 786 -57.18 18.74 -28.47
N LYS A 787 -57.49 18.22 -29.67
CA LYS A 787 -56.99 18.75 -30.96
C LYS A 787 -57.45 20.19 -31.21
N ASP A 788 -58.69 20.52 -30.88
CA ASP A 788 -59.24 21.87 -31.01
C ASP A 788 -58.61 22.85 -30.00
N LYS A 789 -58.30 22.39 -28.78
CA LYS A 789 -57.53 23.20 -27.83
C LYS A 789 -56.11 23.42 -28.32
N LEU A 790 -55.42 22.39 -28.80
CA LEU A 790 -54.05 22.46 -29.28
C LEU A 790 -53.93 23.51 -30.39
N ASN A 791 -54.77 23.41 -31.42
CA ASN A 791 -54.80 24.36 -32.54
C ASN A 791 -55.11 25.80 -32.07
N LYS A 792 -56.09 25.99 -31.16
CA LYS A 792 -56.44 27.31 -30.63
C LYS A 792 -55.33 27.91 -29.77
N ILE A 793 -54.63 27.10 -28.98
CA ILE A 793 -53.48 27.54 -28.17
C ILE A 793 -52.31 27.89 -29.08
N GLN A 794 -51.97 27.03 -30.05
CA GLN A 794 -50.91 27.29 -31.03
C GLN A 794 -51.10 28.63 -31.75
N PHE A 795 -52.35 28.96 -32.14
CA PHE A 795 -52.67 30.26 -32.75
C PHE A 795 -52.45 31.44 -31.79
N ILE A 796 -52.83 31.31 -30.51
CA ILE A 796 -52.55 32.32 -29.48
C ILE A 796 -51.04 32.49 -29.27
N LEU A 797 -50.27 31.39 -29.23
CA LEU A 797 -48.82 31.45 -29.06
C LEU A 797 -48.13 32.14 -30.24
N LYS A 798 -48.49 31.78 -31.49
CA LYS A 798 -47.99 32.49 -32.68
C LYS A 798 -48.33 33.98 -32.64
N PHE A 799 -49.58 34.34 -32.34
CA PHE A 799 -50.00 35.74 -32.22
C PHE A 799 -49.20 36.53 -31.16
N LEU A 800 -48.89 35.93 -30.02
CA LEU A 800 -48.12 36.56 -28.95
C LEU A 800 -46.63 36.74 -29.30
N MET A 801 -46.03 35.80 -30.03
CA MET A 801 -44.57 35.72 -30.19
C MET A 801 -44.03 36.22 -31.53
N ASN A 802 -44.89 36.47 -32.53
CA ASN A 802 -44.54 36.93 -33.89
C ASN A 802 -43.69 38.22 -33.96
N GLN A 803 -43.60 39.00 -32.87
CA GLN A 803 -42.76 40.21 -32.78
C GLN A 803 -41.50 40.03 -31.92
N GLN A 804 -41.27 38.87 -31.30
CA GLN A 804 -40.14 38.61 -30.39
C GLN A 804 -39.31 37.37 -30.75
N VAL A 805 -39.76 36.56 -31.71
CA VAL A 805 -39.03 35.41 -32.24
C VAL A 805 -39.11 35.37 -33.77
N ALA A 806 -37.96 35.17 -34.41
CA ALA A 806 -37.82 34.88 -35.83
C ALA A 806 -37.20 33.48 -36.03
N PHE A 807 -37.57 32.80 -37.13
CA PHE A 807 -37.01 31.51 -37.52
C PHE A 807 -36.30 31.68 -38.86
N GLU A 808 -34.97 31.64 -38.84
CA GLU A 808 -34.12 31.99 -39.99
C GLU A 808 -33.00 30.95 -40.17
N GLU A 809 -32.38 30.92 -41.34
CA GLU A 809 -31.25 30.04 -41.62
C GLU A 809 -29.97 30.69 -41.07
N LEU A 810 -29.39 30.07 -40.03
CA LEU A 810 -28.16 30.52 -39.38
C LEU A 810 -26.95 29.83 -40.01
N GLU A 811 -25.90 30.58 -40.32
CA GLU A 811 -24.70 30.05 -40.94
C GLU A 811 -23.98 29.02 -40.04
N PRO A 812 -23.42 27.91 -40.58
CA PRO A 812 -22.74 26.90 -39.78
C PRO A 812 -21.56 27.44 -38.97
N GLU A 813 -20.85 28.44 -39.50
CA GLU A 813 -19.74 29.11 -38.83
C GLU A 813 -20.23 29.86 -37.57
N LEU A 814 -21.36 30.55 -37.67
CA LEU A 814 -22.01 31.20 -36.53
C LEU A 814 -22.49 30.17 -35.48
N LEU A 815 -23.11 29.07 -35.91
CA LEU A 815 -23.54 27.99 -34.99
C LEU A 815 -22.35 27.37 -34.24
N ASN A 816 -21.18 27.27 -34.88
CA ASN A 816 -19.95 26.78 -34.24
C ASN A 816 -19.40 27.75 -33.18
N GLU A 817 -19.63 29.05 -33.29
CA GLU A 817 -19.24 30.07 -32.28
C GLU A 817 -20.23 30.17 -31.09
N LEU A 818 -21.45 29.62 -31.20
CA LEU A 818 -22.44 29.71 -30.12
C LEU A 818 -22.22 28.62 -29.07
N ASP A 819 -21.95 29.00 -27.82
CA ASP A 819 -21.83 28.06 -26.68
C ASP A 819 -22.94 28.24 -25.62
N GLU A 820 -23.61 29.40 -25.57
CA GLU A 820 -24.67 29.65 -24.59
C GLU A 820 -25.74 30.66 -25.08
N ILE A 821 -26.96 30.14 -25.29
CA ILE A 821 -28.15 30.91 -25.67
C ILE A 821 -28.95 31.25 -24.41
N SER A 822 -28.95 32.53 -24.03
CA SER A 822 -29.70 33.07 -22.91
C SER A 822 -30.66 34.16 -23.38
N SER A 823 -31.80 34.35 -22.72
CA SER A 823 -32.88 35.25 -23.19
C SER A 823 -32.36 36.64 -23.60
N CYS A 824 -32.82 37.14 -24.75
CA CYS A 824 -32.39 38.42 -25.31
C CYS A 824 -32.78 39.66 -24.47
N SER A 825 -33.69 39.51 -23.51
CA SER A 825 -34.38 40.62 -22.82
C SER A 825 -33.71 41.14 -21.53
N ILE A 826 -32.49 40.68 -21.18
CA ILE A 826 -31.83 41.06 -19.92
C ILE A 826 -30.89 42.26 -20.13
N ASN A 827 -31.13 43.34 -19.37
CA ASN A 827 -30.23 44.50 -19.20
C ASN A 827 -29.87 45.29 -20.48
N ASN A 828 -30.82 45.53 -21.39
CA ASN A 828 -30.69 46.36 -22.61
C ASN A 828 -29.57 45.99 -23.61
N LYS A 829 -28.86 44.89 -23.39
CA LYS A 829 -27.72 44.43 -24.20
C LYS A 829 -28.15 43.49 -25.33
N CYS A 830 -29.07 43.95 -26.18
CA CYS A 830 -29.52 43.17 -27.34
C CYS A 830 -28.40 42.95 -28.37
N GLN A 831 -27.61 44.00 -28.63
CA GLN A 831 -26.54 44.01 -29.65
C GLN A 831 -25.30 43.16 -29.27
N ASP A 832 -25.14 42.79 -28.00
CA ASP A 832 -24.02 41.96 -27.53
C ASP A 832 -24.16 40.48 -27.96
N LYS A 833 -25.31 40.06 -28.50
CA LYS A 833 -25.64 38.65 -28.78
C LYS A 833 -25.92 38.43 -30.27
N LYS A 834 -25.08 37.66 -30.96
CA LYS A 834 -25.22 37.38 -32.40
C LYS A 834 -26.55 36.69 -32.80
N TYR A 835 -27.27 36.10 -31.83
CA TYR A 835 -28.59 35.46 -32.01
C TYR A 835 -29.78 36.35 -31.61
N CYS A 836 -29.55 37.64 -31.34
CA CYS A 836 -30.59 38.62 -31.01
C CYS A 836 -30.47 39.85 -31.93
N ILE A 837 -31.59 40.33 -32.48
CA ILE A 837 -31.63 41.54 -33.33
C ILE A 837 -32.63 42.56 -32.78
N MET A 838 -32.25 43.84 -32.74
CA MET A 838 -33.18 44.94 -32.48
C MET A 838 -34.01 45.23 -33.73
N LYS A 839 -35.34 45.13 -33.61
CA LYS A 839 -36.31 45.41 -34.65
C LYS A 839 -37.47 46.20 -34.06
N ASP A 840 -37.71 47.42 -34.54
CA ASP A 840 -38.77 48.31 -34.07
C ASP A 840 -38.76 48.54 -32.53
N ASP A 841 -37.57 48.83 -31.98
CA ASP A 841 -37.25 48.91 -30.54
C ASP A 841 -37.50 47.63 -29.70
N ILE A 842 -37.83 46.51 -30.35
CA ILE A 842 -38.02 45.20 -29.72
C ILE A 842 -36.82 44.30 -30.01
N CYS A 843 -36.25 43.69 -28.97
CA CYS A 843 -35.18 42.71 -29.12
C CYS A 843 -35.75 41.32 -29.46
N THR A 844 -35.53 40.87 -30.69
CA THR A 844 -36.04 39.63 -31.28
C THR A 844 -35.00 38.51 -31.19
N LEU A 845 -35.39 37.32 -30.72
CA LEU A 845 -34.56 36.11 -30.74
C LEU A 845 -34.61 35.46 -32.13
N ILE A 846 -33.46 35.12 -32.71
CA ILE A 846 -33.39 34.24 -33.89
C ILE A 846 -33.25 32.80 -33.42
N ILE A 847 -33.99 31.89 -34.06
CA ILE A 847 -33.93 30.44 -33.86
C ILE A 847 -33.62 29.78 -35.21
N PRO A 848 -32.78 28.72 -35.28
CA PRO A 848 -32.56 27.96 -36.51
C PRO A 848 -33.90 27.50 -37.11
N ARG A 849 -34.11 27.76 -38.40
CA ARG A 849 -35.34 27.37 -39.11
C ARG A 849 -35.54 25.85 -39.13
N THR A 850 -34.48 25.08 -39.31
CA THR A 850 -34.47 23.62 -39.17
C THR A 850 -33.92 23.21 -37.80
N ASN A 851 -34.48 22.14 -37.25
CA ASN A 851 -34.05 21.58 -35.97
C ASN A 851 -32.64 20.99 -36.10
N LEU A 852 -31.73 21.36 -35.18
CA LEU A 852 -30.33 20.95 -35.20
C LEU A 852 -30.11 19.45 -34.93
N VAL A 853 -31.17 18.71 -34.56
CA VAL A 853 -31.13 17.28 -34.22
C VAL A 853 -32.06 16.46 -35.13
N SER A 854 -33.33 16.88 -35.34
CA SER A 854 -34.30 16.13 -36.16
C SER A 854 -34.41 16.58 -37.62
N GLY A 855 -33.88 17.76 -37.97
CA GLY A 855 -34.02 18.35 -39.32
C GLY A 855 -35.41 18.90 -39.65
N GLU A 856 -36.40 18.75 -38.78
CA GLU A 856 -37.76 19.27 -38.99
C GLU A 856 -37.84 20.81 -38.91
N GLU A 857 -38.93 21.42 -39.41
CA GLU A 857 -39.10 22.88 -39.34
C GLU A 857 -39.46 23.35 -37.92
N ASN A 858 -38.52 24.06 -37.29
CA ASN A 858 -38.54 24.44 -35.90
C ASN A 858 -39.71 25.37 -35.54
N GLU A 859 -40.20 26.21 -36.46
CA GLU A 859 -41.38 27.05 -36.21
C GLU A 859 -42.60 26.16 -35.88
N THR A 860 -42.89 25.18 -36.72
CA THR A 860 -44.02 24.27 -36.52
C THR A 860 -43.81 23.43 -35.26
N LEU A 861 -42.62 22.84 -35.10
CA LEU A 861 -42.28 22.00 -33.94
C LEU A 861 -42.40 22.75 -32.61
N TYR A 862 -41.82 23.95 -32.49
CA TYR A 862 -41.78 24.72 -31.23
C TYR A 862 -43.17 25.15 -30.78
N TYR A 863 -44.00 25.69 -31.68
CA TYR A 863 -45.34 26.15 -31.31
C TYR A 863 -46.29 24.97 -31.00
N VAL A 864 -46.17 23.83 -31.70
CA VAL A 864 -46.94 22.62 -31.36
C VAL A 864 -46.50 22.06 -30.02
N ARG A 865 -45.20 21.85 -29.82
CA ARG A 865 -44.62 21.34 -28.57
C ARG A 865 -45.00 22.20 -27.37
N LEU A 866 -44.94 23.53 -27.48
CA LEU A 866 -45.27 24.41 -26.36
C LEU A 866 -46.79 24.48 -26.07
N ALA A 867 -47.64 24.45 -27.11
CA ALA A 867 -49.08 24.35 -26.92
C ALA A 867 -49.47 23.02 -26.23
N ASP A 868 -48.79 21.93 -26.60
CA ASP A 868 -48.96 20.60 -26.01
C ASP A 868 -48.42 20.54 -24.56
N GLU A 869 -47.24 21.09 -24.29
CA GLU A 869 -46.66 21.15 -22.95
C GLU A 869 -47.55 21.94 -21.97
N ILE A 870 -48.19 23.03 -22.43
CA ILE A 870 -49.19 23.78 -21.64
C ILE A 870 -50.45 22.93 -21.40
N LEU A 871 -50.85 22.08 -22.36
CA LEU A 871 -52.03 21.21 -22.25
C LEU A 871 -51.82 20.01 -21.32
N ARG A 872 -50.72 19.26 -21.47
CA ARG A 872 -50.45 18.06 -20.65
C ARG A 872 -49.87 18.42 -19.29
N TYR A 873 -48.81 19.23 -19.25
CA TYR A 873 -47.97 19.35 -18.06
C TYR A 873 -48.37 20.51 -17.16
N LYS A 874 -49.16 20.20 -16.12
CA LYS A 874 -49.60 21.16 -15.09
C LYS A 874 -48.44 21.99 -14.50
N ARG A 875 -47.24 21.42 -14.31
CA ARG A 875 -46.04 22.14 -13.82
C ARG A 875 -45.59 23.24 -14.81
N ILE A 876 -45.51 22.94 -16.10
CA ILE A 876 -45.11 23.89 -17.15
C ILE A 876 -46.17 25.00 -17.31
N ARG A 877 -47.46 24.62 -17.33
CA ARG A 877 -48.58 25.57 -17.31
C ARG A 877 -48.48 26.57 -16.15
N LEU A 878 -48.23 26.09 -14.94
CA LEU A 878 -48.15 26.93 -13.73
C LEU A 878 -46.95 27.90 -13.77
N PHE A 879 -45.80 27.47 -14.29
CA PHE A 879 -44.61 28.32 -14.48
C PHE A 879 -44.84 29.45 -15.49
N LEU A 880 -45.44 29.15 -16.63
CA LEU A 880 -45.74 30.14 -17.67
C LEU A 880 -46.82 31.14 -17.20
N LEU A 881 -47.85 30.65 -16.50
CA LEU A 881 -49.02 31.43 -16.11
C LEU A 881 -48.99 32.02 -14.69
N GLU A 882 -47.93 31.81 -13.90
CA GLU A 882 -47.72 32.47 -12.60
C GLU A 882 -46.29 33.02 -12.44
N PRO A 883 -46.12 34.34 -12.21
CA PRO A 883 -44.78 34.95 -12.17
C PRO A 883 -43.98 34.51 -10.94
N LYS A 884 -44.67 34.15 -9.85
CA LYS A 884 -44.07 33.68 -8.58
C LYS A 884 -43.74 32.18 -8.55
N LYS A 885 -44.15 31.39 -9.55
CA LYS A 885 -43.81 29.96 -9.61
C LYS A 885 -42.63 29.72 -10.54
N TYR A 886 -41.52 29.29 -9.95
CA TYR A 886 -40.35 28.79 -10.64
C TYR A 886 -40.56 27.32 -11.03
N LEU A 887 -39.69 26.79 -11.88
CA LEU A 887 -39.76 25.41 -12.35
C LEU A 887 -38.35 24.83 -12.38
N ASN A 888 -38.12 23.82 -11.54
CA ASN A 888 -36.88 23.05 -11.51
C ASN A 888 -36.80 22.10 -12.72
N ILE A 889 -36.72 22.67 -13.94
CA ILE A 889 -36.18 21.96 -15.11
C ILE A 889 -34.90 22.69 -15.48
N SER A 890 -33.82 22.15 -14.94
CA SER A 890 -32.48 22.11 -15.53
C SER A 890 -31.60 21.35 -14.54
N ASN A 891 -30.87 20.36 -15.03
CA ASN A 891 -29.48 20.28 -14.59
C ASN A 891 -28.82 21.53 -15.17
N THR A 892 -28.84 22.64 -14.42
CA THR A 892 -27.85 23.68 -14.65
C THR A 892 -26.56 23.11 -14.10
N ASP A 893 -25.86 22.38 -14.96
CA ASP A 893 -24.48 22.01 -14.73
C ASP A 893 -23.71 23.32 -14.57
N TYR A 894 -23.43 23.68 -13.32
CA TYR A 894 -22.83 24.96 -12.99
C TYR A 894 -21.48 25.07 -13.70
N LYS A 895 -21.22 26.18 -14.39
CA LYS A 895 -19.88 26.54 -14.87
C LYS A 895 -19.02 26.93 -13.67
N ILE A 896 -18.50 25.91 -12.99
CA ILE A 896 -17.51 25.99 -11.93
C ILE A 896 -16.14 26.09 -12.61
N SER A 897 -15.37 27.14 -12.35
CA SER A 897 -13.96 27.20 -12.80
C SER A 897 -13.07 26.26 -12.00
N ASP A 898 -11.85 25.97 -12.49
CA ASP A 898 -10.86 25.11 -11.82
C ASP A 898 -10.51 25.53 -10.37
N SER A 899 -10.89 26.75 -9.96
CA SER A 899 -10.68 27.32 -8.62
C SER A 899 -11.96 27.51 -7.79
N GLU A 900 -13.12 27.12 -8.30
CA GLU A 900 -14.41 27.23 -7.62
C GLU A 900 -14.93 25.86 -7.16
N LEU A 901 -15.88 25.87 -6.22
CA LEU A 901 -16.48 24.66 -5.68
C LEU A 901 -17.89 24.97 -5.17
N ILE A 902 -18.88 24.17 -5.59
CA ILE A 902 -20.28 24.34 -5.18
C ILE A 902 -20.69 23.17 -4.29
N ILE A 903 -20.96 23.49 -3.03
CA ILE A 903 -21.39 22.55 -1.99
C ILE A 903 -22.73 23.05 -1.42
N LEU A 904 -23.68 22.14 -1.22
CA LEU A 904 -24.94 22.46 -0.53
C LEU A 904 -24.67 22.68 0.97
N GLN A 905 -25.33 23.65 1.60
CA GLN A 905 -25.13 23.96 3.03
C GLN A 905 -25.24 22.72 3.95
N SER A 906 -26.17 21.81 3.65
CA SER A 906 -26.36 20.54 4.38
C SER A 906 -25.17 19.56 4.30
N ILE A 907 -24.22 19.78 3.38
CA ILE A 907 -22.98 19.01 3.23
C ILE A 907 -21.83 19.69 4.01
N LEU A 908 -21.93 20.99 4.29
CA LEU A 908 -21.00 21.72 5.16
C LEU A 908 -21.30 21.51 6.66
N GLU A 909 -22.56 21.20 7.00
CA GLU A 909 -23.07 21.02 8.37
C GLU A 909 -23.09 19.56 8.84
N GLY A 910 -22.59 18.62 8.04
CA GLY A 910 -22.52 17.20 8.36
C GLY A 910 -21.19 16.57 7.97
N ASP A 911 -20.99 15.31 8.38
CA ASP A 911 -19.73 14.58 8.42
C ASP A 911 -18.99 14.42 7.06
N TYR A 912 -19.53 14.93 5.96
CA TYR A 912 -18.91 14.81 4.63
C TYR A 912 -17.48 15.36 4.59
N LEU A 913 -17.28 16.59 5.11
CA LEU A 913 -15.96 17.22 5.13
C LEU A 913 -14.97 16.49 6.05
N ASP A 914 -15.44 16.01 7.20
CA ASP A 914 -14.62 15.27 8.17
C ASP A 914 -14.22 13.86 7.67
N ASN A 915 -15.00 13.29 6.74
CA ASN A 915 -14.68 12.03 6.06
C ASN A 915 -13.91 12.20 4.73
N LEU A 916 -13.52 13.43 4.33
CA LEU A 916 -12.70 13.63 3.13
C LEU A 916 -11.25 13.17 3.35
N ILE A 917 -10.89 12.04 2.74
CA ILE A 917 -9.50 11.59 2.66
C ILE A 917 -8.75 12.49 1.65
N PRO A 918 -7.63 13.15 2.02
CA PRO A 918 -6.87 13.99 1.10
C PRO A 918 -6.30 13.20 -0.08
N PHE A 919 -6.60 13.64 -1.31
CA PHE A 919 -6.03 13.08 -2.53
C PHE A 919 -4.87 13.95 -3.01
N GLN A 920 -3.62 13.49 -2.89
CA GLN A 920 -2.44 14.24 -3.30
C GLN A 920 -2.37 14.37 -4.84
N SER A 921 -2.63 15.55 -5.38
CA SER A 921 -2.62 15.81 -6.82
C SER A 921 -1.21 16.03 -7.38
N ASN A 922 -0.62 14.98 -7.95
CA ASN A 922 0.68 15.06 -8.61
C ASN A 922 0.57 15.75 -10.00
N PRO A 923 1.48 16.69 -10.38
CA PRO A 923 1.40 17.38 -11.68
C PRO A 923 1.67 16.48 -12.89
N TYR A 924 2.49 15.44 -12.75
CA TYR A 924 2.86 14.49 -13.81
C TYR A 924 1.83 13.37 -14.01
N VAL A 925 1.16 12.94 -12.94
CA VAL A 925 0.10 11.92 -12.99
C VAL A 925 -1.22 12.54 -13.41
N LYS A 926 -1.86 11.99 -14.45
CA LYS A 926 -3.13 12.51 -15.00
C LYS A 926 -4.20 11.45 -15.28
N GLN A 927 -3.89 10.18 -15.07
CA GLN A 927 -4.81 9.06 -15.23
C GLN A 927 -4.72 8.09 -14.06
N ILE A 928 -5.86 7.56 -13.62
CA ILE A 928 -5.94 6.40 -12.72
C ILE A 928 -6.40 5.23 -13.58
N ASN A 929 -5.67 4.11 -13.55
CA ASN A 929 -5.94 2.92 -14.33
C ASN A 929 -6.54 1.81 -13.46
N TYR A 930 -6.94 0.70 -14.10
CA TYR A 930 -7.57 -0.45 -13.44
C TYR A 930 -6.77 -1.00 -12.23
N ASP A 931 -5.45 -1.10 -12.36
CA ASP A 931 -4.56 -1.67 -11.33
C ASP A 931 -4.36 -0.73 -10.12
N LEU A 932 -4.70 0.56 -10.23
CA LEU A 932 -4.61 1.59 -9.19
C LEU A 932 -5.98 2.17 -8.75
N ALA A 933 -7.08 1.75 -9.37
CA ALA A 933 -8.42 2.30 -9.12
C ALA A 933 -9.11 1.60 -7.96
N ASN A 934 -9.59 2.37 -6.99
CA ASN A 934 -10.48 1.87 -5.94
C ASN A 934 -11.94 1.82 -6.45
N PRO A 935 -12.66 0.69 -6.32
CA PRO A 935 -14.04 0.56 -6.78
C PRO A 935 -15.03 1.28 -5.86
N THR A 936 -15.88 2.16 -6.43
CA THR A 936 -16.93 2.90 -5.70
C THR A 936 -17.96 1.99 -5.03
N LEU A 937 -18.20 0.81 -5.60
CA LEU A 937 -19.06 -0.23 -5.03
C LEU A 937 -18.22 -1.48 -4.78
N THR A 938 -18.08 -1.86 -3.51
CA THR A 938 -17.33 -3.03 -3.08
C THR A 938 -17.89 -3.59 -1.77
N GLN A 939 -17.79 -4.90 -1.56
CA GLN A 939 -18.10 -5.48 -0.26
C GLN A 939 -17.03 -5.11 0.77
N ARG A 940 -17.44 -4.90 2.03
CA ARG A 940 -16.49 -4.65 3.13
C ARG A 940 -15.69 -5.92 3.40
N TYR A 941 -14.37 -5.78 3.37
CA TYR A 941 -13.43 -6.81 3.81
C TYR A 941 -12.85 -6.42 5.15
N ASP A 942 -12.90 -7.32 6.13
CA ASP A 942 -12.09 -7.17 7.32
C ASP A 942 -10.61 -7.41 6.96
N LEU A 943 -9.77 -6.53 7.47
CA LEU A 943 -8.30 -6.51 7.35
C LEU A 943 -7.63 -6.36 8.72
N ASN A 944 -8.40 -6.24 9.81
CA ASN A 944 -7.87 -6.13 11.15
C ASN A 944 -7.29 -7.48 11.60
N ILE A 945 -6.15 -7.42 12.29
CA ILE A 945 -5.44 -8.60 12.78
C ILE A 945 -5.14 -8.40 14.27
N THR A 946 -5.79 -9.19 15.12
CA THR A 946 -5.48 -9.20 16.55
C THR A 946 -4.12 -9.87 16.80
N LEU A 947 -3.42 -9.45 17.86
CA LEU A 947 -2.15 -10.07 18.27
C LEU A 947 -2.29 -11.59 18.53
N GLN A 948 -3.47 -12.04 18.98
CA GLN A 948 -3.78 -13.47 19.12
C GLN A 948 -3.82 -14.18 17.77
N GLN A 949 -4.54 -13.64 16.78
CA GLN A 949 -4.54 -14.19 15.41
C GLN A 949 -3.14 -14.19 14.79
N GLN A 950 -2.32 -13.15 15.00
CA GLN A 950 -0.93 -13.11 14.52
C GLN A 950 -0.09 -14.25 15.10
N GLN A 951 -0.31 -14.61 16.37
CA GLN A 951 0.32 -15.77 17.01
C GLN A 951 -0.21 -17.10 16.42
N THR A 952 -1.53 -17.26 16.29
CA THR A 952 -2.13 -18.49 15.73
C THR A 952 -1.77 -18.71 14.25
N ILE A 953 -1.54 -17.65 13.47
CA ILE A 953 -1.12 -17.75 12.06
C ILE A 953 0.25 -18.42 11.93
N ASN A 954 1.21 -18.10 12.82
CA ASN A 954 2.50 -18.80 12.87
C ASN A 954 2.36 -20.30 13.12
N GLU A 955 1.42 -20.69 13.99
CA GLU A 955 1.16 -22.09 14.31
C GLU A 955 0.45 -22.81 13.15
N GLN A 956 -0.57 -22.18 12.55
CA GLN A 956 -1.37 -22.77 11.47
C GLN A 956 -0.59 -23.00 10.17
N TYR A 957 0.43 -22.20 9.88
CA TYR A 957 1.32 -22.46 8.73
C TYR A 957 2.34 -23.59 8.97
N THR A 958 2.25 -24.32 10.09
CA THR A 958 2.93 -25.63 10.24
C THR A 958 2.10 -26.82 9.74
N ASN A 959 0.91 -26.58 9.14
CA ASN A 959 0.13 -27.63 8.47
C ASN A 959 0.87 -28.26 7.29
N MET A 960 0.82 -29.59 7.19
CA MET A 960 1.83 -30.36 6.44
C MET A 960 1.69 -30.30 4.91
N ASP A 961 0.51 -30.04 4.34
CA ASP A 961 0.26 -30.37 2.94
C ASP A 961 1.12 -29.58 1.92
N SER A 962 1.51 -28.34 2.24
CA SER A 962 2.47 -27.58 1.42
C SER A 962 3.91 -28.07 1.60
N PHE A 963 4.28 -28.56 2.79
CA PHE A 963 5.62 -29.00 3.15
C PHE A 963 5.95 -30.39 2.55
N ILE A 964 4.93 -31.24 2.36
CA ILE A 964 5.05 -32.55 1.71
C ILE A 964 5.63 -32.44 0.29
N ALA A 965 5.31 -31.38 -0.45
CA ALA A 965 5.76 -31.21 -1.83
C ALA A 965 7.24 -30.79 -1.93
N GLU A 966 7.72 -29.98 -0.99
CA GLU A 966 9.07 -29.40 -1.02
C GLU A 966 10.16 -30.37 -0.52
N CYS A 967 9.83 -31.26 0.42
CA CYS A 967 10.80 -32.23 0.93
C CYS A 967 11.02 -33.47 0.06
N ILE A 968 10.13 -33.78 -0.89
CA ILE A 968 10.25 -34.96 -1.77
C ILE A 968 11.08 -34.61 -3.00
N LYS A 969 12.32 -35.12 -3.06
CA LYS A 969 13.26 -34.93 -4.17
C LYS A 969 12.83 -35.72 -5.41
N THR A 970 12.47 -37.00 -5.24
CA THR A 970 11.99 -37.89 -6.31
C THR A 970 11.27 -39.10 -5.70
N ARG A 971 10.23 -39.63 -6.37
CA ARG A 971 9.65 -40.95 -6.05
C ARG A 971 10.04 -41.95 -7.13
N LEU A 972 10.76 -43.00 -6.76
CA LEU A 972 11.25 -44.02 -7.68
C LEU A 972 10.28 -45.22 -7.74
N PRO A 973 10.01 -45.77 -8.94
CA PRO A 973 9.05 -46.86 -9.11
C PRO A 973 9.53 -48.23 -8.59
N ALA A 974 10.80 -48.33 -8.18
CA ALA A 974 11.42 -49.52 -7.59
C ALA A 974 12.61 -49.12 -6.71
N ILE A 975 13.03 -50.03 -5.84
CA ILE A 975 14.20 -49.91 -4.95
C ILE A 975 15.49 -49.56 -5.71
N VAL A 976 16.28 -48.62 -5.19
CA VAL A 976 17.56 -48.16 -5.75
C VAL A 976 18.57 -49.30 -5.82
N GLY A 977 19.01 -49.59 -7.04
CA GLY A 977 20.00 -50.60 -7.41
C GLY A 977 19.79 -51.15 -8.83
N ASN A 978 20.81 -51.82 -9.39
CA ASN A 978 20.63 -52.67 -10.58
C ASN A 978 19.88 -53.97 -10.21
N ALA A 979 19.51 -54.81 -11.20
CA ALA A 979 18.76 -56.05 -10.95
C ALA A 979 19.46 -57.01 -9.96
N ASP A 980 20.80 -57.03 -9.96
CA ASP A 980 21.61 -57.88 -9.08
C ASP A 980 21.79 -57.33 -7.66
N SER A 981 21.45 -56.05 -7.43
CA SER A 981 21.64 -55.39 -6.13
C SER A 981 20.85 -56.11 -5.04
N TYR A 982 21.53 -56.43 -3.93
CA TYR A 982 20.99 -57.22 -2.81
C TYR A 982 19.60 -56.74 -2.37
N TRP A 983 19.48 -55.46 -1.99
CA TRP A 983 18.21 -54.88 -1.52
C TRP A 983 17.09 -54.93 -2.57
N ARG A 984 17.40 -54.75 -3.85
CA ARG A 984 16.42 -54.84 -4.95
C ARG A 984 15.92 -56.27 -5.18
N ARG A 985 16.64 -57.29 -4.70
CA ARG A 985 16.20 -58.70 -4.70
C ARG A 985 15.47 -59.11 -3.42
N VAL A 986 15.79 -58.48 -2.29
CA VAL A 986 15.19 -58.72 -0.96
C VAL A 986 13.79 -58.13 -0.83
N PHE A 987 13.60 -56.87 -1.22
CA PHE A 987 12.29 -56.21 -1.18
C PHE A 987 11.31 -56.74 -2.26
N PRO A 988 9.99 -56.66 -2.05
CA PRO A 988 8.98 -56.96 -3.06
C PRO A 988 9.10 -56.07 -4.31
N SER A 989 8.72 -56.60 -5.48
CA SER A 989 8.72 -55.85 -6.76
C SER A 989 7.68 -54.72 -6.81
N THR A 990 6.77 -54.66 -5.86
CA THR A 990 5.78 -53.58 -5.65
C THR A 990 6.30 -52.42 -4.79
N ALA A 991 7.46 -52.58 -4.13
CA ALA A 991 8.02 -51.60 -3.22
C ALA A 991 8.67 -50.42 -3.99
N LYS A 992 8.26 -49.21 -3.63
CA LYS A 992 8.73 -47.94 -4.18
C LYS A 992 9.69 -47.27 -3.21
N GLU A 993 10.55 -46.37 -3.70
CA GLU A 993 11.53 -45.69 -2.87
C GLU A 993 11.44 -44.17 -3.06
N THR A 994 11.05 -43.47 -2.00
CA THR A 994 10.92 -42.01 -1.97
C THR A 994 12.21 -41.39 -1.43
N VAL A 995 12.87 -40.58 -2.25
CA VAL A 995 14.10 -39.84 -1.92
C VAL A 995 13.73 -38.45 -1.39
N PHE A 996 14.30 -38.04 -0.26
CA PHE A 996 14.07 -36.71 0.32
C PHE A 996 15.20 -35.73 -0.01
N ASN A 997 14.89 -34.43 0.05
CA ASN A 997 15.89 -33.37 -0.07
C ASN A 997 16.80 -33.32 1.17
N ASN A 998 18.08 -33.05 0.97
CA ASN A 998 19.13 -33.08 2.00
C ASN A 998 19.18 -31.82 2.88
N SER A 999 18.02 -31.29 3.30
CA SER A 999 17.90 -30.13 4.17
C SER A 999 17.63 -30.54 5.64
N PRO A 1000 17.97 -29.70 6.64
CA PRO A 1000 17.71 -30.01 8.05
C PRO A 1000 16.25 -30.35 8.31
N MET A 1001 15.30 -29.55 7.78
CA MET A 1001 13.87 -29.75 8.00
C MET A 1001 13.34 -31.07 7.41
N CYS A 1002 13.84 -31.48 6.24
CA CYS A 1002 13.38 -32.72 5.59
C CYS A 1002 13.85 -33.98 6.31
N THR A 1003 14.89 -33.91 7.16
CA THR A 1003 15.24 -35.03 8.05
C THR A 1003 14.15 -35.31 9.10
N PHE A 1004 13.48 -34.28 9.62
CA PHE A 1004 12.36 -34.43 10.56
C PHE A 1004 11.09 -34.97 9.88
N TYR A 1005 10.85 -34.60 8.61
CA TYR A 1005 9.69 -35.05 7.84
C TYR A 1005 9.57 -36.59 7.79
N ILE A 1006 10.69 -37.31 7.74
CA ILE A 1006 10.69 -38.79 7.74
C ILE A 1006 10.09 -39.35 9.03
N CYS A 1007 10.46 -38.79 10.19
CA CYS A 1007 9.86 -39.17 11.47
C CYS A 1007 8.38 -38.78 11.54
N MET A 1008 8.01 -37.57 11.09
CA MET A 1008 6.62 -37.12 11.00
C MET A 1008 5.76 -38.07 10.15
N SER A 1009 6.28 -38.46 8.98
CA SER A 1009 5.60 -39.36 8.04
C SER A 1009 5.42 -40.77 8.64
N ILE A 1010 6.45 -41.33 9.27
CA ILE A 1010 6.36 -42.64 9.95
C ILE A 1010 5.35 -42.60 11.10
N VAL A 1011 5.36 -41.54 11.93
CA VAL A 1011 4.38 -41.36 13.02
C VAL A 1011 2.96 -41.22 12.48
N GLN A 1012 2.74 -40.43 11.43
CA GLN A 1012 1.43 -40.29 10.80
C GLN A 1012 0.94 -41.60 10.16
N GLN A 1013 1.83 -42.35 9.51
CA GLN A 1013 1.49 -43.64 8.90
C GLN A 1013 1.21 -44.73 9.95
N HIS A 1014 1.99 -44.79 11.03
CA HIS A 1014 1.89 -45.84 12.07
C HIS A 1014 0.84 -45.49 13.14
N LEU A 1015 1.01 -44.38 13.86
CA LEU A 1015 0.17 -43.99 15.01
C LEU A 1015 -1.10 -43.21 14.62
N LYS A 1016 -1.25 -42.83 13.34
CA LYS A 1016 -2.37 -42.01 12.80
C LYS A 1016 -2.49 -40.60 13.40
N THR A 1017 -1.48 -40.16 14.14
CA THR A 1017 -1.37 -38.82 14.73
C THR A 1017 -0.43 -37.94 13.94
N THR A 1018 -0.75 -36.65 13.78
CA THR A 1018 0.19 -35.64 13.28
C THR A 1018 1.03 -35.08 14.44
N ILE A 1019 2.32 -34.77 14.20
CA ILE A 1019 3.22 -34.20 15.21
C ILE A 1019 4.08 -33.09 14.60
N SER A 1020 4.42 -32.07 15.39
CA SER A 1020 5.26 -30.95 14.93
C SER A 1020 6.76 -31.25 15.08
N VAL A 1021 7.60 -30.53 14.33
CA VAL A 1021 9.07 -30.56 14.50
C VAL A 1021 9.48 -30.18 15.92
N GLN A 1022 8.77 -29.23 16.56
CA GLN A 1022 9.06 -28.83 17.94
C GLN A 1022 8.69 -29.94 18.95
N THR A 1023 7.58 -30.65 18.72
CA THR A 1023 7.22 -31.86 19.47
C THR A 1023 8.31 -32.92 19.36
N ILE A 1024 8.84 -33.16 18.15
CA ILE A 1024 9.95 -34.12 17.91
C ILE A 1024 11.21 -33.68 18.66
N LYS A 1025 11.59 -32.40 18.62
CA LYS A 1025 12.76 -31.88 19.34
C LYS A 1025 12.64 -32.02 20.86
N SER A 1026 11.49 -31.67 21.43
CA SER A 1026 11.22 -31.84 22.86
C SER A 1026 11.22 -33.31 23.28
N ALA A 1027 10.66 -34.20 22.46
CA ALA A 1027 10.67 -35.64 22.66
C ALA A 1027 12.10 -36.23 22.58
N LEU A 1028 12.87 -35.81 21.58
CA LEU A 1028 14.27 -36.21 21.38
C LEU A 1028 15.16 -35.77 22.55
N TRP A 1029 15.02 -34.52 23.01
CA TRP A 1029 15.73 -34.02 24.20
C TRP A 1029 15.35 -34.81 25.46
N LYS A 1030 14.04 -35.03 25.70
CA LYS A 1030 13.58 -35.87 26.82
C LYS A 1030 14.28 -37.22 26.83
N LYS A 1031 14.29 -37.94 25.69
CA LYS A 1031 14.92 -39.25 25.61
C LYS A 1031 16.44 -39.18 25.75
N TYR A 1032 17.13 -38.14 25.24
CA TYR A 1032 18.56 -37.94 25.50
C TYR A 1032 18.87 -37.70 26.97
N SER A 1033 18.07 -36.92 27.69
CA SER A 1033 18.32 -36.57 29.10
C SER A 1033 18.41 -37.81 30.01
N GLU A 1034 17.65 -38.86 29.70
CA GLU A 1034 17.70 -40.17 30.40
C GLU A 1034 19.09 -40.83 30.32
N TYR A 1035 19.75 -40.80 29.15
CA TYR A 1035 21.04 -41.48 28.92
C TYR A 1035 22.25 -40.59 29.15
N LEU A 1036 22.11 -39.26 29.10
CA LEU A 1036 23.22 -38.32 29.28
C LEU A 1036 23.90 -38.46 30.66
N VAL A 1037 23.21 -38.97 31.67
CA VAL A 1037 23.78 -39.26 33.00
C VAL A 1037 24.87 -40.35 32.94
N ARG A 1038 24.77 -41.29 31.99
CA ARG A 1038 25.66 -42.47 31.90
C ARG A 1038 26.52 -42.53 30.63
N HIS A 1039 26.04 -42.01 29.50
CA HIS A 1039 26.65 -42.21 28.17
C HIS A 1039 27.03 -40.91 27.44
N LYS A 1040 27.13 -39.77 28.14
CA LYS A 1040 27.38 -38.43 27.57
C LYS A 1040 28.46 -38.39 26.48
N GLU A 1041 29.64 -38.94 26.76
CA GLU A 1041 30.76 -38.89 25.82
C GLU A 1041 30.55 -39.81 24.61
N LYS A 1042 29.99 -41.02 24.82
CA LYS A 1042 29.62 -41.93 23.72
C LYS A 1042 28.61 -41.28 22.77
N ILE A 1043 27.54 -40.72 23.31
CA ILE A 1043 26.49 -40.02 22.55
C ILE A 1043 27.08 -38.87 21.72
N LEU A 1044 27.89 -38.01 22.35
CA LEU A 1044 28.53 -36.89 21.64
C LEU A 1044 29.51 -37.38 20.56
N ASN A 1045 30.25 -38.47 20.79
CA ASN A 1045 31.14 -39.04 19.78
C ASN A 1045 30.37 -39.62 18.58
N ILE A 1046 29.26 -40.34 18.81
CA ILE A 1046 28.40 -40.88 17.75
C ILE A 1046 27.77 -39.74 16.93
N LEU A 1047 27.24 -38.70 17.59
CA LEU A 1047 26.70 -37.51 16.90
C LEU A 1047 27.76 -36.79 16.05
N ALA A 1048 29.01 -36.72 16.52
CA ALA A 1048 30.12 -36.13 15.76
C ALA A 1048 30.51 -36.94 14.51
N LEU A 1049 30.35 -38.28 14.55
CA LEU A 1049 30.49 -39.16 13.37
C LEU A 1049 29.32 -39.02 12.40
N GLN A 1050 28.13 -38.69 12.91
CA GLN A 1050 26.90 -38.45 12.13
C GLN A 1050 26.81 -36.99 11.66
N GLY A 1051 27.92 -36.44 11.15
CA GLY A 1051 28.00 -35.11 10.53
C GLY A 1051 28.02 -33.91 11.48
N LYS A 1052 27.60 -34.05 12.75
CA LYS A 1052 27.43 -32.93 13.71
C LYS A 1052 28.73 -32.51 14.41
N LYS A 1053 29.90 -32.67 13.76
CA LYS A 1053 31.23 -32.54 14.39
C LYS A 1053 31.46 -31.16 15.02
N GLU A 1054 31.15 -30.08 14.32
CA GLU A 1054 31.37 -28.71 14.81
C GLU A 1054 30.38 -28.33 15.93
N MET A 1055 29.11 -28.73 15.77
CA MET A 1055 28.07 -28.60 16.78
C MET A 1055 28.46 -29.29 18.09
N VAL A 1056 28.95 -30.53 18.01
CA VAL A 1056 29.44 -31.29 19.18
C VAL A 1056 30.70 -30.64 19.78
N LEU A 1057 31.59 -30.07 18.98
CA LEU A 1057 32.76 -29.34 19.50
C LEU A 1057 32.35 -28.10 20.32
N ALA A 1058 31.31 -27.37 19.90
CA ALA A 1058 30.75 -26.27 20.70
C ALA A 1058 30.16 -26.76 22.04
N VAL A 1059 29.44 -27.88 22.05
CA VAL A 1059 28.92 -28.51 23.28
C VAL A 1059 30.06 -29.00 24.19
N LYS A 1060 31.11 -29.64 23.63
CA LYS A 1060 32.29 -30.07 24.40
C LYS A 1060 33.09 -28.89 24.98
N ARG A 1061 33.07 -27.73 24.31
CA ARG A 1061 33.63 -26.46 24.82
C ARG A 1061 32.71 -25.72 25.79
N SER A 1062 31.55 -26.26 26.13
CA SER A 1062 30.52 -25.63 26.98
C SER A 1062 30.03 -24.26 26.47
N GLN A 1063 30.09 -24.03 25.14
CA GLN A 1063 29.60 -22.80 24.50
C GLN A 1063 28.09 -22.80 24.26
N ILE A 1064 27.47 -23.99 24.29
CA ILE A 1064 26.05 -24.27 24.04
C ILE A 1064 25.71 -25.61 24.72
N THR A 1065 24.51 -25.79 25.27
CA THR A 1065 24.12 -27.11 25.82
C THR A 1065 23.64 -28.06 24.71
N LEU A 1066 23.48 -29.35 25.01
CA LEU A 1066 22.88 -30.28 24.04
C LEU A 1066 21.37 -30.03 23.85
N GLU A 1067 20.70 -29.46 24.85
CA GLU A 1067 19.29 -29.02 24.75
C GLU A 1067 19.16 -27.87 23.76
N ASP A 1068 19.93 -26.79 23.96
CA ASP A 1068 20.00 -25.64 23.05
C ASP A 1068 20.34 -26.09 21.61
N LEU A 1069 21.29 -27.03 21.48
CA LEU A 1069 21.70 -27.58 20.19
C LEU A 1069 20.55 -28.33 19.49
N ILE A 1070 19.82 -29.20 20.20
CA ILE A 1070 18.65 -29.91 19.65
C ILE A 1070 17.52 -28.93 19.29
N MET A 1071 17.31 -27.90 20.11
CA MET A 1071 16.31 -26.86 19.84
C MET A 1071 16.69 -25.97 18.64
N SER A 1072 17.98 -25.78 18.37
CA SER A 1072 18.49 -24.92 17.28
C SER A 1072 17.91 -25.24 15.89
N SER A 1073 17.78 -24.22 15.04
CA SER A 1073 17.28 -24.38 13.66
C SER A 1073 18.24 -25.09 12.71
N GLU A 1074 19.50 -25.29 13.12
CA GLU A 1074 20.54 -25.95 12.34
C GLU A 1074 20.61 -27.46 12.62
N TYR A 1075 19.98 -27.93 13.71
CA TYR A 1075 19.91 -29.35 14.02
C TYR A 1075 19.14 -30.13 12.96
N PHE A 1076 19.62 -31.32 12.64
CA PHE A 1076 19.01 -32.28 11.73
C PHE A 1076 18.97 -33.66 12.40
N LEU A 1077 17.97 -34.48 12.09
CA LEU A 1077 17.93 -35.85 12.57
C LEU A 1077 19.03 -36.68 11.91
N SER A 1078 19.73 -37.48 12.71
CA SER A 1078 20.64 -38.52 12.27
C SER A 1078 20.23 -39.89 12.83
N ASP A 1079 20.94 -40.96 12.44
CA ASP A 1079 20.52 -42.35 12.74
C ASP A 1079 20.36 -42.62 14.24
N LEU A 1080 21.18 -42.01 15.09
CA LEU A 1080 21.01 -42.10 16.54
C LEU A 1080 19.71 -41.43 16.99
N ASP A 1081 19.37 -40.25 16.46
CA ASP A 1081 18.11 -39.58 16.82
C ASP A 1081 16.89 -40.39 16.37
N LEU A 1082 16.95 -41.00 15.18
CA LEU A 1082 15.90 -41.90 14.70
C LEU A 1082 15.75 -43.11 15.63
N TRP A 1083 16.84 -43.63 16.21
CA TRP A 1083 16.78 -44.72 17.19
C TRP A 1083 16.18 -44.27 18.52
N MET A 1084 16.55 -43.10 19.01
CA MET A 1084 15.99 -42.48 20.22
C MET A 1084 14.48 -42.24 20.06
N LEU A 1085 14.05 -41.76 18.89
CA LEU A 1085 12.63 -41.52 18.55
C LEU A 1085 11.86 -42.83 18.35
N ALA A 1086 12.45 -43.84 17.71
CA ALA A 1086 11.84 -45.16 17.57
C ALA A 1086 11.65 -45.86 18.93
N SER A 1087 12.62 -45.72 19.84
CA SER A 1087 12.52 -46.20 21.22
C SER A 1087 11.39 -45.50 21.99
N LEU A 1088 11.30 -44.16 21.89
CA LEU A 1088 10.34 -43.35 22.65
C LEU A 1088 8.90 -43.46 22.13
N PHE A 1089 8.70 -43.51 20.81
CA PHE A 1089 7.37 -43.60 20.17
C PHE A 1089 7.01 -45.04 19.73
N HIS A 1090 7.80 -46.04 20.13
CA HIS A 1090 7.64 -47.45 19.79
C HIS A 1090 7.51 -47.77 18.29
N LEU A 1091 8.20 -47.01 17.44
CA LEU A 1091 8.04 -47.09 15.98
C LEU A 1091 8.77 -48.30 15.39
N PRO A 1092 8.12 -49.13 14.55
CA PRO A 1092 8.76 -50.23 13.83
C PRO A 1092 9.58 -49.68 12.65
N ILE A 1093 10.85 -49.35 12.89
CA ILE A 1093 11.77 -48.81 11.88
C ILE A 1093 12.93 -49.78 11.64
N MET A 1094 13.24 -50.04 10.37
CA MET A 1094 14.46 -50.73 9.95
C MET A 1094 15.36 -49.76 9.18
N LEU A 1095 16.57 -49.52 9.67
CA LEU A 1095 17.62 -48.89 8.87
C LEU A 1095 18.26 -49.92 7.95
N PHE A 1096 18.57 -49.53 6.72
CA PHE A 1096 19.38 -50.34 5.81
C PHE A 1096 20.31 -49.50 4.93
N SER A 1097 21.41 -50.08 4.46
CA SER A 1097 22.35 -49.41 3.58
C SER A 1097 23.09 -50.37 2.64
N ALA A 1098 23.74 -49.82 1.62
CA ALA A 1098 24.50 -50.59 0.62
C ALA A 1098 25.92 -50.98 1.07
N LYS A 1099 26.35 -50.47 2.24
CA LYS A 1099 27.62 -50.77 2.92
C LYS A 1099 27.37 -50.78 4.44
N PRO A 1100 28.29 -51.29 5.27
CA PRO A 1100 28.13 -51.30 6.73
C PRO A 1100 27.85 -49.91 7.32
N LEU A 1101 26.99 -49.85 8.34
CA LEU A 1101 26.58 -48.64 9.08
C LEU A 1101 27.70 -48.12 10.00
N LYS A 1102 28.81 -47.70 9.40
CA LYS A 1102 29.99 -47.16 10.10
C LYS A 1102 29.71 -45.86 10.83
N ASN A 1103 28.68 -45.13 10.43
CA ASN A 1103 28.11 -43.97 11.13
C ASN A 1103 27.49 -44.32 12.51
N LEU A 1104 27.29 -45.60 12.81
CA LEU A 1104 26.94 -46.14 14.14
C LEU A 1104 28.08 -46.99 14.75
N MET A 1105 29.25 -47.04 14.09
CA MET A 1105 30.35 -48.00 14.34
C MET A 1105 29.95 -49.49 14.21
N LEU A 1106 28.92 -49.84 13.44
CA LEU A 1106 28.46 -51.23 13.31
C LEU A 1106 28.97 -51.92 12.03
N SER A 1107 29.14 -53.25 12.11
CA SER A 1107 29.54 -54.12 10.99
C SER A 1107 28.42 -54.35 9.97
N VAL A 1108 27.18 -54.01 10.36
CA VAL A 1108 25.95 -54.47 9.70
C VAL A 1108 25.48 -53.56 8.57
N ASN A 1109 24.86 -54.17 7.55
CA ASN A 1109 24.19 -53.46 6.45
C ASN A 1109 22.72 -53.09 6.77
N TRP A 1110 22.16 -53.58 7.89
CA TRP A 1110 20.80 -53.28 8.34
C TRP A 1110 20.67 -53.42 9.86
N LEU A 1111 19.75 -52.67 10.46
CA LEU A 1111 19.54 -52.57 11.91
C LEU A 1111 18.06 -52.31 12.22
N ILE A 1112 17.50 -53.02 13.20
CA ILE A 1112 16.15 -52.76 13.72
C ILE A 1112 16.22 -51.75 14.87
N LEU A 1113 15.48 -50.65 14.78
CA LEU A 1113 15.46 -49.59 15.80
C LEU A 1113 14.36 -49.77 16.87
N GLY A 1114 13.27 -50.47 16.52
CA GLY A 1114 12.08 -50.64 17.36
C GLY A 1114 11.06 -51.60 16.73
N GLY A 1115 9.90 -51.76 17.38
CA GLY A 1115 8.79 -52.61 16.91
C GLY A 1115 8.90 -54.10 17.24
N ASN A 1116 7.77 -54.79 17.17
CA ASN A 1116 7.61 -56.24 17.35
C ASN A 1116 7.82 -56.99 16.03
N ARG A 1117 8.94 -57.71 15.95
CA ARG A 1117 9.43 -58.44 14.76
C ARG A 1117 8.43 -59.44 14.17
N ASN A 1118 7.49 -59.94 14.98
CA ASN A 1118 6.52 -60.96 14.57
C ASN A 1118 5.14 -60.38 14.18
N GLY A 1119 4.86 -59.12 14.55
CA GLY A 1119 3.53 -58.51 14.44
C GLY A 1119 3.47 -57.22 13.62
N ASP A 1120 4.55 -56.45 13.55
CA ASP A 1120 4.50 -55.08 13.04
C ASP A 1120 4.87 -54.97 11.55
N LEU A 1121 4.29 -53.96 10.90
CA LEU A 1121 4.72 -53.49 9.57
C LEU A 1121 5.87 -52.50 9.76
N TYR A 1122 7.03 -52.80 9.17
CA TYR A 1122 8.24 -52.02 9.32
C TYR A 1122 8.37 -50.93 8.24
N HIS A 1123 8.67 -49.72 8.69
CA HIS A 1123 9.06 -48.60 7.85
C HIS A 1123 10.57 -48.69 7.59
N CYS A 1124 10.93 -49.05 6.36
CA CYS A 1124 12.32 -49.27 5.99
C CYS A 1124 12.94 -47.97 5.45
N VAL A 1125 13.92 -47.44 6.19
CA VAL A 1125 14.62 -46.18 5.86
C VAL A 1125 16.04 -46.50 5.38
N ARG A 1126 16.41 -46.02 4.19
CA ARG A 1126 17.78 -46.14 3.70
C ARG A 1126 18.66 -45.04 4.31
N SER A 1127 19.73 -45.44 4.98
CA SER A 1127 20.70 -44.55 5.63
C SER A 1127 22.03 -44.45 4.83
N PRO A 1128 22.68 -43.26 4.80
CA PRO A 1128 24.05 -43.13 4.30
C PRO A 1128 25.06 -43.82 5.26
N PRO A 1129 25.88 -44.77 4.77
CA PRO A 1129 26.72 -45.63 5.62
C PRO A 1129 27.91 -44.88 6.27
N VAL A 1130 28.24 -43.70 5.74
CA VAL A 1130 29.21 -42.74 6.26
C VAL A 1130 28.63 -41.35 5.97
N TYR A 1131 28.68 -40.45 6.94
CA TYR A 1131 28.19 -39.08 6.78
C TYR A 1131 29.31 -38.17 6.28
N THR A 1132 29.03 -37.39 5.24
CA THR A 1132 29.91 -36.34 4.70
C THR A 1132 29.32 -34.93 4.87
N GLY A 1133 28.29 -34.79 5.71
CA GLY A 1133 27.47 -33.59 5.87
C GLY A 1133 26.07 -33.97 6.35
N LEU A 1134 25.06 -33.23 5.90
CA LEU A 1134 23.63 -33.57 6.05
C LEU A 1134 23.31 -34.92 5.36
N PRO A 1135 22.50 -35.80 5.98
CA PRO A 1135 22.13 -37.08 5.38
C PRO A 1135 21.07 -36.91 4.29
N GLU A 1136 21.25 -37.63 3.17
CA GLU A 1136 20.19 -37.91 2.21
C GLU A 1136 19.57 -39.27 2.58
N TYR A 1137 18.36 -39.24 3.12
CA TYR A 1137 17.58 -40.41 3.52
C TYR A 1137 16.55 -40.76 2.46
N HIS A 1138 16.23 -42.05 2.33
CA HIS A 1138 15.11 -42.52 1.52
C HIS A 1138 14.13 -43.34 2.39
N LEU A 1139 12.82 -43.30 2.10
CA LEU A 1139 11.80 -44.16 2.70
C LEU A 1139 11.25 -45.16 1.67
N VAL A 1140 11.13 -46.42 2.05
CA VAL A 1140 10.48 -47.45 1.24
C VAL A 1140 8.98 -47.51 1.56
N GLU A 1141 8.14 -47.55 0.53
CA GLU A 1141 6.69 -47.60 0.65
C GLU A 1141 6.08 -48.71 -0.24
N PRO A 1142 5.07 -49.47 0.25
CA PRO A 1142 4.50 -49.45 1.61
C PRO A 1142 5.45 -50.03 2.66
N ALA A 1143 5.11 -49.86 3.94
CA ALA A 1143 5.70 -50.63 5.03
C ALA A 1143 5.40 -52.14 4.86
N VAL A 1144 6.31 -53.00 5.32
CA VAL A 1144 6.32 -54.45 5.03
C VAL A 1144 6.50 -55.27 6.30
N TYR A 1145 5.99 -56.51 6.36
CA TYR A 1145 6.39 -57.42 7.44
C TYR A 1145 7.80 -57.93 7.17
N MET A 1146 8.57 -58.19 8.24
CA MET A 1146 9.94 -58.71 8.11
C MET A 1146 10.01 -60.06 7.37
N ARG A 1147 8.97 -60.90 7.48
CA ARG A 1147 8.80 -62.16 6.72
C ARG A 1147 8.57 -61.97 5.21
N ASP A 1148 8.15 -60.77 4.78
CA ASP A 1148 7.93 -60.47 3.36
C ASP A 1148 9.26 -60.10 2.65
N LEU A 1149 10.34 -59.88 3.42
CA LEU A 1149 11.69 -59.62 2.93
C LEU A 1149 12.43 -60.95 2.71
N LYS A 1150 12.84 -61.22 1.46
CA LYS A 1150 13.38 -62.54 1.11
C LYS A 1150 14.64 -62.88 1.89
N GLY A 1151 14.56 -63.96 2.68
CA GLY A 1151 15.66 -64.48 3.49
C GLY A 1151 15.74 -63.91 4.92
N PHE A 1152 14.84 -63.00 5.31
CA PHE A 1152 14.86 -62.45 6.68
C PHE A 1152 14.31 -63.44 7.72
N ASP A 1153 13.39 -64.34 7.36
CA ASP A 1153 12.84 -65.38 8.26
C ASP A 1153 13.92 -66.19 8.99
N SER A 1154 15.03 -66.49 8.31
CA SER A 1154 16.16 -67.25 8.87
C SER A 1154 17.26 -66.37 9.50
N MET A 1155 17.15 -65.04 9.43
CA MET A 1155 18.10 -64.09 10.03
C MET A 1155 17.60 -63.51 11.35
N ILE A 1156 16.29 -63.22 11.47
CA ILE A 1156 15.69 -62.53 12.63
C ILE A 1156 15.93 -63.23 13.97
N ASN A 1157 16.00 -64.57 13.95
CA ASN A 1157 16.17 -65.41 15.13
C ASN A 1157 17.54 -66.13 15.18
N ASN A 1158 18.48 -65.78 14.30
CA ASN A 1158 19.81 -66.39 14.27
C ASN A 1158 20.82 -65.56 15.09
N VAL A 1159 21.62 -66.26 15.91
CA VAL A 1159 22.68 -65.70 16.76
C VAL A 1159 23.75 -64.97 15.94
N ASP A 1160 23.97 -65.37 14.68
CA ASP A 1160 24.92 -64.68 13.77
C ASP A 1160 24.53 -63.21 13.47
N TYR A 1161 23.26 -62.83 13.71
CA TYR A 1161 22.71 -61.50 13.40
C TYR A 1161 22.37 -60.69 14.66
N VAL A 1162 23.03 -60.95 15.79
CA VAL A 1162 22.79 -60.21 17.05
C VAL A 1162 23.10 -58.71 16.92
N GLU A 1163 24.13 -58.32 16.18
CA GLU A 1163 24.44 -56.89 15.93
C GLU A 1163 23.30 -56.14 15.22
N ASN A 1164 22.56 -56.81 14.32
CA ASN A 1164 21.42 -56.23 13.59
C ASN A 1164 20.19 -56.01 14.47
N ASN A 1165 20.20 -56.59 15.67
CA ASN A 1165 19.04 -56.84 16.53
C ASN A 1165 19.22 -56.30 17.96
N LEU A 1166 20.25 -55.47 18.18
CA LEU A 1166 20.55 -54.84 19.47
C LEU A 1166 19.40 -53.95 19.97
N SER A 1167 19.23 -53.87 21.29
CA SER A 1167 18.45 -52.78 21.89
C SER A 1167 19.28 -51.49 21.94
N LEU A 1168 18.61 -50.34 22.04
CA LEU A 1168 19.25 -49.04 22.23
C LEU A 1168 20.15 -49.03 23.49
N ASP A 1169 19.68 -49.63 24.58
CA ASP A 1169 20.41 -49.74 25.84
C ASP A 1169 21.68 -50.60 25.65
N SER A 1170 21.52 -51.81 25.09
CA SER A 1170 22.62 -52.74 24.80
C SER A 1170 23.66 -52.16 23.85
N TYR A 1171 23.24 -51.34 22.89
CA TYR A 1171 24.14 -50.60 21.99
C TYR A 1171 24.95 -49.55 22.76
N LEU A 1172 24.31 -48.69 23.56
CA LEU A 1172 25.02 -47.64 24.32
C LEU A 1172 25.93 -48.23 25.43
N GLU A 1173 25.62 -49.43 25.93
CA GLU A 1173 26.50 -50.19 26.82
C GLU A 1173 27.70 -50.78 26.07
N THR A 1174 27.50 -51.57 25.01
CA THR A 1174 28.58 -52.29 24.30
C THR A 1174 29.45 -51.42 23.39
N HIS A 1175 28.96 -50.26 22.94
CA HIS A 1175 29.71 -49.33 22.08
C HIS A 1175 30.96 -48.77 22.79
N ASN A 1176 32.14 -49.27 22.42
CA ASN A 1176 33.42 -48.74 22.91
C ASN A 1176 33.99 -47.71 21.91
N PRO A 1177 34.26 -46.46 22.33
CA PRO A 1177 35.03 -45.53 21.51
C PRO A 1177 36.50 -45.98 21.47
N VAL A 1178 37.09 -45.91 20.27
CA VAL A 1178 38.53 -46.04 20.00
C VAL A 1178 39.07 -44.66 19.59
#